data_AF-A0A7W1AUR0-F1
#
_entry.id   AF-A0A7W1AUR0-F1
#
_cell.length_a   1.000
_cell.length_b   1.000
_cell.length_c   1.000
_cell.angle_alpha   90.00
_cell.angle_beta   90.00
_cell.angle_gamma   90.00
#
_symmetry.space_group_name_H-M   'P 1'
#
loop_
_entity.id
_entity.type
_entity.pdbx_description
1 polymer ?
#
loop_
_entity_poly.entity_id
_entity_poly.type
_entity_poly.pdbx_seq_one_letter_code
_entity_poly.pdbx_strand_id
1 'polypeptide(L)'
;MRLLNSILALLILACIAPVRPLASDFPNLLDFDGSNAQRRTKWSTKTIRVSLSTSLTSPASGITPESDIVAAVHRALDRWSNAANIRFEAVSSKVQSISPVSGGDGISLITIAETAENLAIFGGGHHLARTRVLYDPQTGEIVEADVAINPHPVGADGTVLRFSTDGTPGTYDLESTLMHEIGHFLGLDHSYVIGSTMRAHQGVNGTYKLPAFTERTLTEDDRTRVRTLYGSAEVLSSIEGKLTTSSWGGHPVSLQGAHVWVEESGSGRVVASGITSASGNYRIESIPSGQYRVLAEYLDGPGETEGSFFGVAMNPGNHTRAQRAFRSVELRDRVRLRAGTTTRINFVMVPPQNGPPLLKPRLLGTNGDISATPLPAEAGKKLTIYVGGEGVDQVPISGIAVMSPFMTIDPDSLTVQQFGTLFPVIGFDVTVADHVSFGDYSIRLQSNSGEVAYLPGGLTIDPGVNTAAANPVDDSRFFINQHYRDFLGREPLQLRVNKWIDELESCRSDADCARNRRLDVSAGFIEDEFLETWSFIYRVYKATLGRRPTLLEFNSDRLQIVDDPEARESSKLGFTKSFVVRQEFLEKYGAGEKIDKFLDQLISSLIQSSELDLFSERSSLAALYDGTTTGRAKIIQRLADHPTLAKKESSKAFVLAQYFGYLRREPDESGYNFWLSTLDDRTGSDSPAHRAMVCAFITSAEYQSRFGMYGTRKGC
;
A
#
# COMPACT_ATOMS: atom_id res chain seq x y z
N MET A 1 -59.35 50.95 4.04
CA MET A 1 -58.07 50.36 4.46
C MET A 1 -58.36 48.92 4.89
N ARG A 2 -58.53 47.91 4.04
CA ARG A 2 -57.65 47.35 3.00
C ARG A 2 -56.22 47.08 3.47
N LEU A 3 -55.93 45.79 3.62
CA LEU A 3 -54.70 45.06 3.27
C LEU A 3 -53.40 45.52 3.94
N LEU A 4 -53.01 44.83 5.01
CA LEU A 4 -51.62 44.62 5.42
C LEU A 4 -51.57 43.51 6.48
N ASN A 5 -51.70 42.25 6.07
CA ASN A 5 -51.40 41.09 6.96
C ASN A 5 -51.15 39.77 6.19
N SER A 6 -50.60 39.82 4.98
CA SER A 6 -50.32 38.59 4.22
C SER A 6 -49.15 38.70 3.24
N ILE A 7 -48.08 39.44 3.55
CA ILE A 7 -46.81 39.39 2.78
C ILE A 7 -45.64 39.69 3.74
N LEU A 8 -45.20 38.71 4.52
CA LEU A 8 -43.84 38.72 5.11
C LEU A 8 -43.41 37.27 5.42
N ALA A 9 -43.52 36.39 4.43
CA ALA A 9 -43.04 35.00 4.49
C ALA A 9 -42.31 34.59 3.20
N LEU A 10 -41.80 35.54 2.42
CA LEU A 10 -40.94 35.28 1.26
C LEU A 10 -39.77 36.28 1.30
N LEU A 11 -38.57 35.78 0.99
CA LEU A 11 -37.27 36.45 0.86
C LEU A 11 -36.30 36.33 2.04
N ILE A 12 -35.98 35.08 2.42
CA ILE A 12 -34.57 34.67 2.59
C ILE A 12 -34.40 33.36 1.81
N LEU A 13 -34.48 33.45 0.48
CA LEU A 13 -33.88 32.43 -0.39
C LEU A 13 -32.45 32.92 -0.62
N ALA A 14 -31.50 32.42 0.18
CA ALA A 14 -30.10 32.54 -0.18
C ALA A 14 -29.95 31.87 -1.56
N CYS A 15 -29.57 32.63 -2.58
CA CYS A 15 -29.13 32.10 -3.85
C CYS A 15 -27.88 31.24 -3.59
N ILE A 16 -28.08 29.97 -3.24
CA ILE A 16 -27.06 28.94 -3.42
C ILE A 16 -27.07 28.69 -4.92
N ALA A 17 -26.17 29.38 -5.64
CA ALA A 17 -25.87 28.96 -7.00
C ALA A 17 -25.47 27.47 -6.94
N PRO A 18 -26.03 26.59 -7.77
CA PRO A 18 -25.59 25.21 -7.80
C PRO A 18 -24.10 25.22 -8.17
N VAL A 19 -23.26 24.75 -7.24
CA VAL A 19 -21.84 24.55 -7.50
C VAL A 19 -21.77 23.53 -8.62
N ARG A 20 -21.22 23.93 -9.77
CA ARG A 20 -21.04 23.01 -10.90
C ARG A 20 -19.83 22.12 -10.59
N PRO A 21 -19.98 20.78 -10.70
CA PRO A 21 -18.83 19.89 -10.55
C PRO A 21 -17.80 20.22 -11.63
N LEU A 22 -16.52 20.10 -11.28
CA LEU A 22 -15.43 20.17 -12.26
C LEU A 22 -15.20 18.76 -12.81
N ALA A 23 -15.02 18.69 -14.12
CA ALA A 23 -14.54 17.51 -14.79
C ALA A 23 -13.02 17.58 -14.90
N SER A 24 -12.35 16.48 -14.56
CA SER A 24 -10.95 16.31 -14.83
C SER A 24 -10.71 14.92 -15.41
N ASP A 25 -10.04 14.88 -16.55
CA ASP A 25 -9.50 13.63 -17.11
C ASP A 25 -8.18 13.21 -16.43
N PHE A 26 -7.72 14.01 -15.45
CA PHE A 26 -6.61 13.73 -14.54
C PHE A 26 -6.99 14.24 -13.15
N PRO A 27 -7.03 13.42 -12.10
CA PRO A 27 -7.20 13.96 -10.76
C PRO A 27 -6.10 15.01 -10.47
N ASN A 28 -6.50 16.07 -9.77
CA ASN A 28 -5.56 17.13 -9.42
C ASN A 28 -4.60 16.61 -8.35
N LEU A 29 -3.32 16.87 -8.57
CA LEU A 29 -2.28 16.70 -7.58
C LEU A 29 -2.71 17.30 -6.24
N LEU A 30 -2.54 16.56 -5.15
CA LEU A 30 -2.72 17.06 -3.78
C LEU A 30 -1.96 18.39 -3.62
N ASP A 31 -2.70 19.50 -3.60
CA ASP A 31 -2.11 20.82 -3.37
C ASP A 31 -1.87 20.97 -1.87
N PHE A 32 -0.63 20.71 -1.46
CA PHE A 32 -0.17 20.82 -0.07
C PHE A 32 0.18 22.25 0.35
N ASP A 33 -0.17 23.27 -0.45
CA ASP A 33 0.14 24.66 -0.08
C ASP A 33 -0.80 25.16 1.04
N GLY A 34 -0.20 25.45 2.19
CA GLY A 34 -0.92 25.69 3.44
C GLY A 34 -1.82 26.93 3.37
N SER A 35 -3.12 26.72 3.52
CA SER A 35 -4.08 27.64 4.19
C SER A 35 -5.54 27.17 4.13
N ASN A 36 -5.88 26.20 3.26
CA ASN A 36 -7.20 25.58 3.23
C ASN A 36 -7.10 24.10 3.58
N ALA A 37 -8.10 23.57 4.29
CA ALA A 37 -8.19 22.14 4.61
C ALA A 37 -7.91 21.30 3.36
N GLN A 38 -7.03 20.30 3.54
CA GLN A 38 -6.56 19.34 2.54
C GLN A 38 -7.73 18.79 1.70
N ARG A 39 -7.91 19.25 0.46
CA ARG A 39 -8.98 18.77 -0.43
C ARG A 39 -8.49 17.51 -1.14
N ARG A 40 -9.02 16.35 -0.74
CA ARG A 40 -8.70 15.07 -1.37
C ARG A 40 -9.83 14.72 -2.32
N THR A 41 -9.52 14.53 -3.60
CA THR A 41 -10.50 14.04 -4.57
C THR A 41 -10.83 12.60 -4.27
N LYS A 42 -12.02 12.32 -3.72
CA LYS A 42 -12.44 10.96 -3.35
C LYS A 42 -13.95 10.80 -3.25
N TRP A 43 -14.42 9.56 -3.31
CA TRP A 43 -15.80 9.22 -2.96
C TRP A 43 -16.05 9.44 -1.46
N SER A 44 -17.23 9.98 -1.12
CA SER A 44 -17.65 10.17 0.27
C SER A 44 -18.19 8.88 0.90
N THR A 45 -18.68 7.94 0.08
CA THR A 45 -19.26 6.68 0.50
C THR A 45 -18.24 5.53 0.45
N LYS A 46 -18.45 4.52 1.31
CA LYS A 46 -17.70 3.26 1.25
C LYS A 46 -18.28 2.24 0.26
N THR A 47 -19.51 2.45 -0.17
CA THR A 47 -20.13 1.65 -1.24
C THR A 47 -20.26 2.53 -2.47
N ILE A 48 -19.64 2.11 -3.57
CA ILE A 48 -19.62 2.87 -4.82
C ILE A 48 -20.26 2.01 -5.89
N ARG A 49 -21.31 2.53 -6.53
CA ARG A 49 -21.99 1.84 -7.60
C ARG A 49 -21.24 2.07 -8.91
N VAL A 50 -21.00 0.99 -9.66
CA VAL A 50 -20.32 1.04 -10.96
C VAL A 50 -21.18 0.36 -12.00
N SER A 51 -21.46 1.05 -13.09
CA SER A 51 -22.22 0.51 -14.21
C SER A 51 -21.28 -0.11 -15.23
N LEU A 52 -21.46 -1.40 -15.52
CA LEU A 52 -20.72 -2.13 -16.53
C LEU A 52 -21.51 -2.11 -17.84
N SER A 53 -20.99 -1.40 -18.84
CA SER A 53 -21.61 -1.31 -20.16
C SER A 53 -21.74 -2.70 -20.81
N THR A 54 -22.84 -2.95 -21.52
CA THR A 54 -22.99 -4.17 -22.34
C THR A 54 -21.96 -4.26 -23.47
N SER A 55 -21.21 -3.19 -23.79
CA SER A 55 -20.04 -3.29 -24.70
C SER A 55 -18.97 -4.24 -24.17
N LEU A 56 -18.85 -4.42 -22.86
CA LEU A 56 -17.86 -5.31 -22.23
C LEU A 56 -18.14 -6.80 -22.51
N THR A 57 -19.38 -7.15 -22.88
CA THR A 57 -19.77 -8.54 -23.24
C THR A 57 -19.78 -8.80 -24.75
N SER A 58 -19.50 -7.78 -25.56
CA SER A 58 -19.47 -7.88 -27.02
C SER A 58 -18.34 -7.00 -27.54
N PRO A 59 -17.09 -7.42 -27.30
CA PRO A 59 -15.95 -6.53 -27.44
C PRO A 59 -15.69 -6.06 -28.86
N ALA A 60 -15.15 -4.85 -28.93
CA ALA A 60 -14.64 -4.27 -30.17
C ALA A 60 -13.47 -5.09 -30.74
N SER A 61 -13.18 -4.88 -32.02
CA SER A 61 -12.12 -5.62 -32.73
C SER A 61 -10.71 -5.40 -32.19
N GLY A 62 -10.47 -4.43 -31.29
CA GLY A 62 -9.18 -4.23 -30.63
C GLY A 62 -8.88 -5.18 -29.47
N ILE A 63 -9.78 -6.10 -29.11
CA ILE A 63 -9.52 -7.12 -28.09
C ILE A 63 -9.31 -8.50 -28.78
N THR A 64 -8.41 -9.32 -28.24
CA THR A 64 -8.26 -10.72 -28.69
C THR A 64 -9.49 -11.56 -28.30
N PRO A 65 -9.96 -12.49 -29.16
CA PRO A 65 -11.16 -13.31 -28.89
C PRO A 65 -11.14 -14.10 -27.58
N GLU A 66 -9.95 -14.49 -27.10
CA GLU A 66 -9.74 -15.31 -25.91
C GLU A 66 -9.83 -14.51 -24.61
N SER A 67 -10.00 -13.18 -24.69
CA SER A 67 -10.00 -12.31 -23.52
C SER A 67 -11.30 -12.35 -22.72
N ASP A 68 -11.20 -12.66 -21.43
CA ASP A 68 -12.29 -12.51 -20.46
C ASP A 68 -12.30 -11.11 -19.81
N ILE A 69 -12.99 -10.18 -20.46
CA ILE A 69 -13.06 -8.76 -20.08
C ILE A 69 -13.84 -8.57 -18.78
N VAL A 70 -15.02 -9.20 -18.69
CA VAL A 70 -15.91 -9.03 -17.53
C VAL A 70 -15.22 -9.54 -16.26
N ALA A 71 -14.55 -10.69 -16.34
CA ALA A 71 -13.80 -11.19 -15.19
C ALA A 71 -12.59 -10.31 -14.86
N ALA A 72 -11.90 -9.73 -15.85
CA ALA A 72 -10.82 -8.76 -15.61
C ALA A 72 -11.32 -7.51 -14.87
N VAL A 73 -12.47 -6.95 -15.27
CA VAL A 73 -13.09 -5.81 -14.57
C VAL A 73 -13.42 -6.18 -13.13
N HIS A 74 -14.06 -7.33 -12.89
CA HIS A 74 -14.40 -7.75 -11.52
C HIS A 74 -13.15 -7.97 -10.65
N ARG A 75 -12.11 -8.62 -11.17
CA ARG A 75 -10.84 -8.80 -10.44
C ARG A 75 -10.21 -7.46 -10.09
N ALA A 76 -10.23 -6.49 -11.00
CA ALA A 76 -9.67 -5.18 -10.76
C ALA A 76 -10.46 -4.39 -9.70
N LEU A 77 -11.80 -4.40 -9.78
CA LEU A 77 -12.67 -3.81 -8.75
C LEU A 77 -12.44 -4.47 -7.39
N ASP A 78 -12.40 -5.80 -7.32
CA ASP A 78 -12.19 -6.55 -6.06
C ASP A 78 -10.83 -6.22 -5.43
N ARG A 79 -9.77 -6.11 -6.23
CA ARG A 79 -8.43 -5.81 -5.74
C ARG A 79 -8.35 -4.42 -5.12
N TRP A 80 -8.94 -3.42 -5.77
CA TRP A 80 -9.06 -2.07 -5.20
C TRP A 80 -9.97 -2.03 -3.98
N SER A 81 -11.11 -2.73 -4.02
CA SER A 81 -12.03 -2.87 -2.87
C SER A 81 -11.30 -3.35 -1.62
N ASN A 82 -10.48 -4.39 -1.76
CA ASN A 82 -9.69 -4.95 -0.66
C ASN A 82 -8.61 -3.97 -0.15
N ALA A 83 -7.93 -3.25 -1.05
CA ALA A 83 -6.88 -2.32 -0.65
C ALA A 83 -7.41 -1.05 0.04
N ALA A 84 -8.55 -0.54 -0.44
CA ALA A 84 -9.14 0.73 -0.04
C ALA A 84 -10.18 0.60 1.09
N ASN A 85 -10.58 -0.62 1.47
CA ASN A 85 -11.69 -0.84 2.42
C ASN A 85 -13.01 -0.18 1.96
N ILE A 86 -13.31 -0.39 0.67
CA ILE A 86 -14.54 0.05 0.00
C ILE A 86 -15.20 -1.16 -0.66
N ARG A 87 -16.47 -1.02 -1.03
CA ARG A 87 -17.23 -2.01 -1.78
C ARG A 87 -17.69 -1.41 -3.10
N PHE A 88 -17.27 -2.00 -4.20
CA PHE A 88 -17.92 -1.75 -5.48
C PHE A 88 -19.21 -2.56 -5.61
N GLU A 89 -20.28 -1.91 -6.07
CA GLU A 89 -21.51 -2.56 -6.50
C GLU A 89 -21.60 -2.47 -8.02
N ALA A 90 -21.02 -3.47 -8.68
CA ALA A 90 -21.04 -3.57 -10.14
C ALA A 90 -22.43 -4.02 -10.64
N VAL A 91 -23.03 -3.25 -11.54
CA VAL A 91 -24.33 -3.54 -12.16
C VAL A 91 -24.23 -3.48 -13.68
N SER A 92 -24.92 -4.37 -14.40
CA SER A 92 -24.97 -4.29 -15.87
C SER A 92 -25.79 -3.08 -16.31
N SER A 93 -25.33 -2.38 -17.35
CA SER A 93 -25.97 -1.19 -17.91
C SER A 93 -25.94 -1.19 -19.43
N LYS A 94 -27.02 -0.69 -20.06
CA LYS A 94 -27.09 -0.49 -21.51
C LYS A 94 -26.39 0.79 -21.98
N VAL A 95 -26.00 1.66 -21.06
CA VAL A 95 -25.28 2.91 -21.37
C VAL A 95 -23.94 2.56 -22.01
N GLN A 96 -23.58 3.31 -23.06
CA GLN A 96 -22.40 3.05 -23.90
C GLN A 96 -21.37 4.18 -23.81
N SER A 97 -21.82 5.44 -23.76
CA SER A 97 -20.95 6.61 -23.75
C SER A 97 -20.65 7.09 -22.34
N ILE A 98 -19.43 7.56 -22.12
CA ILE A 98 -19.07 8.37 -20.95
C ILE A 98 -19.90 9.65 -20.90
N SER A 99 -20.05 10.21 -19.71
CA SER A 99 -20.92 11.35 -19.47
C SER A 99 -20.35 12.68 -19.99
N PRO A 100 -21.18 13.72 -20.20
CA PRO A 100 -20.71 15.03 -20.61
C PRO A 100 -19.88 15.74 -19.52
N VAL A 101 -18.76 16.36 -19.94
CA VAL A 101 -17.88 17.20 -19.12
C VAL A 101 -18.64 18.30 -18.35
N SER A 102 -19.76 18.79 -18.87
CA SER A 102 -20.51 19.93 -18.34
C SER A 102 -21.37 19.65 -17.10
N GLY A 103 -21.51 18.40 -16.66
CA GLY A 103 -22.33 18.10 -15.48
C GLY A 103 -22.59 16.63 -15.15
N GLY A 104 -21.99 15.68 -15.87
CA GLY A 104 -22.27 14.26 -15.66
C GLY A 104 -23.65 13.82 -16.14
N ASP A 105 -23.94 12.53 -15.97
CA ASP A 105 -25.25 11.93 -16.25
C ASP A 105 -25.82 11.11 -15.07
N GLY A 106 -25.13 11.13 -13.93
CA GLY A 106 -25.42 10.38 -12.71
C GLY A 106 -25.00 8.91 -12.77
N ILE A 107 -24.27 8.48 -13.80
CA ILE A 107 -23.90 7.09 -14.02
C ILE A 107 -22.39 6.99 -14.08
N SER A 108 -21.79 6.34 -13.09
CA SER A 108 -20.37 6.00 -13.15
C SER A 108 -20.16 4.72 -13.96
N LEU A 109 -19.58 4.85 -15.16
CA LEU A 109 -19.57 3.83 -16.20
C LEU A 109 -18.17 3.22 -16.43
N ILE A 110 -18.11 1.92 -16.73
CA ILE A 110 -16.97 1.30 -17.41
C ILE A 110 -17.44 0.83 -18.78
N THR A 111 -16.76 1.28 -19.85
CA THR A 111 -17.18 1.03 -21.23
C THR A 111 -16.00 0.83 -22.18
N ILE A 112 -16.24 0.06 -23.24
CA ILE A 112 -15.36 -0.04 -24.43
C ILE A 112 -16.15 0.25 -25.72
N ALA A 113 -17.31 0.88 -25.59
CA ALA A 113 -18.16 1.15 -26.75
C ALA A 113 -17.48 2.14 -27.71
N GLU A 114 -17.59 1.87 -29.00
CA GLU A 114 -17.09 2.77 -30.05
C GLU A 114 -18.12 3.87 -30.34
N THR A 115 -18.30 4.77 -29.38
CA THR A 115 -19.15 5.95 -29.54
C THR A 115 -18.31 7.20 -29.81
N ALA A 116 -18.91 8.23 -30.41
CA ALA A 116 -18.21 9.47 -30.70
C ALA A 116 -17.66 10.14 -29.43
N GLU A 117 -18.41 10.06 -28.32
CA GLU A 117 -18.01 10.63 -27.03
C GLU A 117 -16.80 9.90 -26.43
N ASN A 118 -16.79 8.56 -26.50
CA ASN A 118 -15.68 7.75 -26.00
C ASN A 118 -14.42 7.98 -26.85
N LEU A 119 -14.54 8.00 -28.18
CA LEU A 119 -13.40 8.21 -29.06
C LEU A 119 -12.77 9.61 -28.93
N ALA A 120 -13.59 10.62 -28.64
CA ALA A 120 -13.12 12.00 -28.50
C ALA A 120 -12.13 12.18 -27.34
N ILE A 121 -12.26 11.40 -26.25
CA ILE A 121 -11.37 11.55 -25.08
C ILE A 121 -9.94 11.09 -25.37
N PHE A 122 -9.72 10.23 -26.37
CA PHE A 122 -8.41 9.68 -26.71
C PHE A 122 -7.60 10.53 -27.69
N GLY A 123 -8.13 11.67 -28.16
CA GLY A 123 -7.35 12.69 -28.88
C GLY A 123 -6.55 12.19 -30.09
N GLY A 124 -7.03 11.16 -30.81
CA GLY A 124 -6.33 10.55 -31.95
C GLY A 124 -5.98 9.06 -31.79
N GLY A 125 -6.33 8.43 -30.66
CA GLY A 125 -6.26 6.97 -30.46
C GLY A 125 -4.97 6.46 -29.83
N HIS A 126 -4.05 7.34 -29.44
CA HIS A 126 -2.76 6.98 -28.82
C HIS A 126 -2.86 6.60 -27.33
N HIS A 127 -3.97 6.92 -26.67
CA HIS A 127 -4.23 6.53 -25.29
C HIS A 127 -4.91 5.15 -25.23
N LEU A 128 -4.45 4.29 -24.32
CA LEU A 128 -5.01 2.94 -24.12
C LEU A 128 -6.38 3.00 -23.45
N ALA A 129 -6.52 3.88 -22.48
CA ALA A 129 -7.76 4.15 -21.77
C ALA A 129 -7.68 5.54 -21.13
N ARG A 130 -8.81 6.01 -20.60
CA ARG A 130 -8.91 7.23 -19.81
C ARG A 130 -10.04 7.14 -18.81
N THR A 131 -9.83 7.78 -17.68
CA THR A 131 -10.85 7.97 -16.65
C THR A 131 -11.23 9.44 -16.54
N ARG A 132 -12.52 9.72 -16.69
CA ARG A 132 -13.11 11.02 -16.38
C ARG A 132 -13.61 11.01 -14.95
N VAL A 133 -13.18 11.98 -14.14
CA VAL A 133 -13.66 12.14 -12.77
C VAL A 133 -14.39 13.48 -12.66
N LEU A 134 -15.62 13.45 -12.19
CA LEU A 134 -16.42 14.62 -11.85
C LEU A 134 -16.46 14.76 -10.34
N TYR A 135 -16.06 15.92 -9.83
CA TYR A 135 -15.99 16.17 -8.39
C TYR A 135 -16.41 17.60 -8.03
N ASP A 136 -16.84 17.79 -6.79
CA ASP A 136 -17.10 19.11 -6.24
C ASP A 136 -15.75 19.80 -5.91
N PRO A 137 -15.41 20.92 -6.57
CA PRO A 137 -14.14 21.61 -6.34
C PRO A 137 -13.99 22.19 -4.92
N GLN A 138 -15.09 22.40 -4.20
CA GLN A 138 -15.08 22.93 -2.84
C GLN A 138 -14.75 21.85 -1.81
N THR A 139 -15.28 20.64 -1.98
CA THR A 139 -15.16 19.55 -1.00
C THR A 139 -14.14 18.48 -1.41
N GLY A 140 -13.88 18.31 -2.71
CA GLY A 140 -13.15 17.18 -3.28
C GLY A 140 -14.01 15.92 -3.42
N GLU A 141 -15.31 15.98 -3.17
CA GLU A 141 -16.19 14.81 -3.29
C GLU A 141 -16.37 14.42 -4.76
N ILE A 142 -15.99 13.19 -5.11
CA ILE A 142 -16.32 12.59 -6.40
C ILE A 142 -17.82 12.33 -6.42
N VAL A 143 -18.48 12.85 -7.45
CA VAL A 143 -19.92 12.65 -7.68
C VAL A 143 -20.17 11.61 -8.77
N GLU A 144 -19.24 11.46 -9.71
CA GLU A 144 -19.34 10.54 -10.84
C GLU A 144 -17.93 10.29 -11.42
N ALA A 145 -17.68 9.08 -11.90
CA ALA A 145 -16.47 8.79 -12.67
C ALA A 145 -16.74 7.77 -13.77
N ASP A 146 -16.11 7.94 -14.94
CA ASP A 146 -16.25 7.06 -16.08
C ASP A 146 -14.90 6.57 -16.59
N VAL A 147 -14.79 5.26 -16.81
CA VAL A 147 -13.65 4.62 -17.45
C VAL A 147 -14.00 4.27 -18.89
N ALA A 148 -13.29 4.85 -19.84
CA ALA A 148 -13.34 4.48 -21.25
C ALA A 148 -12.07 3.73 -21.63
N ILE A 149 -12.22 2.48 -22.07
CA ILE A 149 -11.15 1.72 -22.72
C ILE A 149 -11.18 2.04 -24.21
N ASN A 150 -10.02 2.30 -24.82
CA ASN A 150 -9.94 2.57 -26.24
C ASN A 150 -10.19 1.27 -27.03
N PRO A 151 -11.24 1.19 -27.87
CA PRO A 151 -11.51 0.00 -28.66
C PRO A 151 -10.50 -0.22 -29.80
N HIS A 152 -9.72 0.80 -30.17
CA HIS A 152 -8.76 0.79 -31.28
C HIS A 152 -7.49 1.56 -30.92
N PRO A 153 -6.66 1.06 -29.99
CA PRO A 153 -5.41 1.72 -29.64
C PRO A 153 -4.45 1.71 -30.84
N VAL A 154 -3.77 2.83 -31.07
CA VAL A 154 -2.78 2.97 -32.15
C VAL A 154 -1.44 3.49 -31.64
N GLY A 155 -0.37 2.89 -32.15
CA GLY A 155 1.00 3.29 -31.85
C GLY A 155 1.31 4.69 -32.38
N ALA A 156 2.39 5.29 -31.89
CA ALA A 156 2.85 6.59 -32.40
C ALA A 156 3.21 6.56 -33.90
N ASP A 157 3.57 5.39 -34.42
CA ASP A 157 3.83 5.08 -35.82
C ASP A 157 2.59 4.64 -36.61
N GLY A 158 1.41 4.62 -35.98
CA GLY A 158 0.14 4.22 -36.58
C GLY A 158 -0.11 2.70 -36.60
N THR A 159 0.73 1.89 -35.96
CA THR A 159 0.45 0.45 -35.84
C THR A 159 -0.83 0.22 -35.04
N VAL A 160 -1.72 -0.65 -35.54
CA VAL A 160 -2.91 -1.07 -34.79
C VAL A 160 -2.47 -1.96 -33.63
N LEU A 161 -2.78 -1.52 -32.42
CA LEU A 161 -2.49 -2.26 -31.20
C LEU A 161 -3.75 -3.01 -30.76
N ARG A 162 -3.57 -4.00 -29.90
CA ARG A 162 -4.67 -4.81 -29.35
C ARG A 162 -4.48 -5.01 -27.86
N PHE A 163 -5.57 -5.38 -27.20
CA PHE A 163 -5.58 -5.84 -25.83
C PHE A 163 -5.73 -7.36 -25.75
N SER A 164 -5.17 -7.96 -24.71
CA SER A 164 -5.49 -9.32 -24.27
C SER A 164 -5.61 -9.40 -22.74
N THR A 165 -6.19 -10.49 -22.22
CA THR A 165 -6.13 -10.83 -20.78
C THR A 165 -5.35 -12.11 -20.50
N ASP A 166 -4.75 -12.73 -21.51
CA ASP A 166 -4.06 -14.02 -21.44
C ASP A 166 -2.54 -13.91 -21.64
N GLY A 167 -2.03 -12.70 -21.89
CA GLY A 167 -0.59 -12.47 -22.08
C GLY A 167 -0.12 -12.68 -23.52
N THR A 168 -1.05 -12.72 -24.49
CA THR A 168 -0.71 -12.84 -25.92
C THR A 168 0.35 -11.82 -26.33
N PRO A 169 1.53 -12.23 -26.85
CA PRO A 169 2.60 -11.31 -27.23
C PRO A 169 2.16 -10.23 -28.24
N GLY A 170 2.67 -9.01 -28.07
CA GLY A 170 2.35 -7.85 -28.93
C GLY A 170 1.03 -7.16 -28.57
N THR A 171 0.38 -7.53 -27.47
CA THR A 171 -0.85 -6.89 -26.97
C THR A 171 -0.59 -6.17 -25.65
N TYR A 172 -1.41 -5.19 -25.30
CA TYR A 172 -1.48 -4.66 -23.93
C TYR A 172 -2.32 -5.56 -23.04
N ASP A 173 -1.96 -5.64 -21.77
CA ASP A 173 -2.75 -6.38 -20.79
C ASP A 173 -3.95 -5.55 -20.32
N LEU A 174 -5.17 -5.98 -20.67
CA LEU A 174 -6.39 -5.23 -20.36
C LEU A 174 -6.68 -5.16 -18.86
N GLU A 175 -6.35 -6.20 -18.09
CA GLU A 175 -6.55 -6.19 -16.64
C GLU A 175 -5.65 -5.14 -15.97
N SER A 176 -4.39 -5.04 -16.38
CA SER A 176 -3.47 -3.98 -15.91
C SER A 176 -3.97 -2.59 -16.27
N THR A 177 -4.49 -2.39 -17.49
CA THR A 177 -5.11 -1.11 -17.89
C THR A 177 -6.31 -0.78 -17.00
N LEU A 178 -7.21 -1.75 -16.77
CA LEU A 178 -8.36 -1.56 -15.89
C LEU A 178 -7.95 -1.28 -14.43
N MET A 179 -6.92 -1.95 -13.93
CA MET A 179 -6.34 -1.70 -12.62
C MET A 179 -5.88 -0.24 -12.50
N HIS A 180 -5.18 0.28 -13.49
CA HIS A 180 -4.74 1.68 -13.53
C HIS A 180 -5.93 2.66 -13.53
N GLU A 181 -6.87 2.48 -14.46
CA GLU A 181 -8.01 3.39 -14.61
C GLU A 181 -8.95 3.38 -13.39
N ILE A 182 -9.15 2.22 -12.74
CA ILE A 182 -9.93 2.16 -11.50
C ILE A 182 -9.22 2.90 -10.35
N GLY A 183 -7.88 3.00 -10.38
CA GLY A 183 -7.17 3.87 -9.45
C GLY A 183 -7.53 5.35 -9.64
N HIS A 184 -7.60 5.83 -10.88
CA HIS A 184 -8.11 7.18 -11.19
C HIS A 184 -9.57 7.35 -10.81
N PHE A 185 -10.40 6.32 -11.04
CA PHE A 185 -11.81 6.30 -10.63
C PHE A 185 -11.96 6.51 -9.12
N LEU A 186 -10.96 6.06 -8.34
CA LEU A 186 -10.88 6.27 -6.90
C LEU A 186 -10.22 7.59 -6.49
N GLY A 187 -9.72 8.40 -7.43
CA GLY A 187 -9.10 9.69 -7.18
C GLY A 187 -7.58 9.64 -6.98
N LEU A 188 -6.91 8.56 -7.39
CA LEU A 188 -5.45 8.48 -7.37
C LEU A 188 -4.85 9.14 -8.61
N ASP A 189 -3.74 9.86 -8.43
CA ASP A 189 -2.92 10.36 -9.53
C ASP A 189 -1.91 9.29 -10.00
N HIS A 190 -1.14 9.61 -11.03
CA HIS A 190 0.00 8.76 -11.40
C HIS A 190 1.04 8.65 -10.28
N SER A 191 1.75 7.52 -10.26
CA SER A 191 2.96 7.31 -9.47
C SER A 191 4.21 7.40 -10.33
N TYR A 192 5.32 7.80 -9.71
CA TYR A 192 6.65 7.80 -10.33
C TYR A 192 7.51 6.60 -9.89
N VAL A 193 6.95 5.70 -9.08
CA VAL A 193 7.54 4.38 -8.83
C VAL A 193 7.33 3.53 -10.09
N ILE A 194 8.42 3.03 -10.69
CA ILE A 194 8.41 2.34 -11.99
C ILE A 194 7.52 1.08 -11.95
N GLY A 195 7.47 0.39 -10.80
CA GLY A 195 6.65 -0.81 -10.60
C GLY A 195 5.17 -0.54 -10.31
N SER A 196 4.76 0.69 -10.03
CA SER A 196 3.39 1.02 -9.59
C SER A 196 2.35 0.73 -10.67
N THR A 197 1.20 0.19 -10.26
CA THR A 197 0.01 0.08 -11.11
C THR A 197 -0.44 1.46 -11.61
N MET A 198 -0.27 2.50 -10.79
CA MET A 198 -0.59 3.89 -11.14
C MET A 198 0.49 4.58 -11.97
N ARG A 199 1.47 3.85 -12.52
CA ARG A 199 2.43 4.44 -13.46
C ARG A 199 1.76 4.80 -14.79
N ALA A 200 2.13 5.93 -15.37
CA ALA A 200 1.57 6.43 -16.63
C ALA A 200 1.91 5.57 -17.88
N HIS A 201 2.84 4.63 -17.76
CA HIS A 201 3.35 3.81 -18.86
C HIS A 201 3.19 2.34 -18.52
N GLN A 202 2.51 1.63 -19.41
CA GLN A 202 2.26 0.20 -19.34
C GLN A 202 3.13 -0.57 -20.34
N GLY A 203 3.60 -1.75 -19.93
CA GLY A 203 4.30 -2.68 -20.82
C GLY A 203 3.38 -3.45 -21.78
N VAL A 204 3.91 -3.83 -22.94
CA VAL A 204 3.25 -4.78 -23.84
C VAL A 204 3.63 -6.21 -23.49
N ASN A 205 2.70 -7.15 -23.64
CA ASN A 205 2.98 -8.57 -23.49
C ASN A 205 4.09 -8.99 -24.47
N GLY A 206 5.06 -9.76 -23.98
CA GLY A 206 6.26 -10.13 -24.71
C GLY A 206 7.44 -9.18 -24.51
N THR A 207 7.26 -8.04 -23.82
CA THR A 207 8.40 -7.23 -23.31
C THR A 207 9.28 -8.12 -22.44
N TYR A 208 10.60 -8.07 -22.67
CA TYR A 208 11.56 -8.97 -22.00
C TYR A 208 11.31 -10.47 -22.23
N LYS A 209 10.51 -10.82 -23.25
CA LYS A 209 10.02 -12.18 -23.54
C LYS A 209 9.13 -12.76 -22.43
N LEU A 210 8.45 -11.89 -21.68
CA LEU A 210 7.59 -12.24 -20.55
C LEU A 210 6.19 -11.63 -20.74
N PRO A 211 5.15 -12.20 -20.10
CA PRO A 211 3.86 -11.54 -20.01
C PRO A 211 3.98 -10.26 -19.16
N ALA A 212 3.23 -9.22 -19.53
CA ALA A 212 3.26 -7.92 -18.86
C ALA A 212 2.19 -7.84 -17.76
N PHE A 213 2.21 -8.79 -16.82
CA PHE A 213 1.17 -8.92 -15.78
C PHE A 213 1.49 -8.26 -14.45
N THR A 214 2.70 -7.73 -14.26
CA THR A 214 3.16 -7.20 -12.96
C THR A 214 2.27 -6.06 -12.45
N GLU A 215 1.70 -5.26 -13.35
CA GLU A 215 0.81 -4.14 -13.02
C GLU A 215 -0.60 -4.58 -12.57
N ARG A 216 -0.94 -5.87 -12.68
CA ARG A 216 -2.18 -6.42 -12.10
C ARG A 216 -2.13 -6.40 -10.57
N THR A 217 -0.95 -6.48 -9.96
CA THR A 217 -0.78 -6.49 -8.51
C THR A 217 -0.53 -5.08 -8.01
N LEU A 218 -1.29 -4.65 -6.98
CA LEU A 218 -1.04 -3.35 -6.35
C LEU A 218 0.27 -3.37 -5.56
N THR A 219 1.15 -2.42 -5.89
CA THR A 219 2.37 -2.15 -5.12
C THR A 219 2.03 -1.57 -3.75
N GLU A 220 3.00 -1.51 -2.85
CA GLU A 220 2.78 -0.83 -1.56
C GLU A 220 2.56 0.67 -1.74
N ASP A 221 3.17 1.28 -2.75
CA ASP A 221 2.89 2.67 -3.11
C ASP A 221 1.41 2.87 -3.46
N ASP A 222 0.85 2.01 -4.31
CA ASP A 222 -0.57 2.07 -4.68
C ASP A 222 -1.48 1.89 -3.45
N ARG A 223 -1.13 0.92 -2.59
CA ARG A 223 -1.89 0.60 -1.37
C ARG A 223 -1.85 1.75 -0.35
N THR A 224 -0.70 2.38 -0.13
CA THR A 224 -0.58 3.50 0.82
C THR A 224 -1.33 4.72 0.32
N ARG A 225 -1.25 5.01 -0.99
CA ARG A 225 -1.97 6.12 -1.62
C ARG A 225 -3.49 5.94 -1.55
N VAL A 226 -4.02 4.75 -1.86
CA VAL A 226 -5.48 4.51 -1.76
C VAL A 226 -5.99 4.47 -0.32
N ARG A 227 -5.19 3.95 0.62
CA ARG A 227 -5.50 4.00 2.05
C ARG A 227 -5.50 5.42 2.59
N THR A 228 -4.70 6.32 2.02
CA THR A 228 -4.77 7.75 2.35
C THR A 228 -6.14 8.34 2.00
N LEU A 229 -6.82 7.85 0.96
CA LEU A 229 -8.16 8.32 0.60
C LEU A 229 -9.27 7.65 1.42
N TYR A 230 -9.22 6.32 1.57
CA TYR A 230 -10.35 5.50 2.03
C TYR A 230 -10.08 4.61 3.25
N GLY A 231 -8.81 4.52 3.67
CA GLY A 231 -8.42 3.75 4.85
C GLY A 231 -9.15 4.21 6.10
N SER A 232 -9.22 3.36 7.13
CA SER A 232 -9.64 3.81 8.46
C SER A 232 -8.77 5.02 8.83
N ALA A 233 -9.34 5.99 9.58
CA ALA A 233 -8.58 7.08 10.19
C ALA A 233 -7.59 6.57 11.28
N GLU A 234 -7.16 5.31 11.15
CA GLU A 234 -6.05 4.77 11.90
C GLU A 234 -4.82 5.64 11.63
N VAL A 235 -4.22 5.91 12.76
CA VAL A 235 -3.07 6.72 13.08
C VAL A 235 -1.82 6.06 12.43
N LEU A 236 -1.82 5.81 11.11
CA LEU A 236 -0.62 5.46 10.35
C LEU A 236 0.36 6.64 10.41
N SER A 237 1.64 6.36 10.15
CA SER A 237 2.63 7.42 10.16
C SER A 237 2.58 8.23 8.87
N SER A 238 3.08 9.45 8.95
CA SER A 238 3.29 10.29 7.77
C SER A 238 4.68 10.90 7.82
N ILE A 239 5.20 11.19 6.64
CA ILE A 239 6.36 12.05 6.46
C ILE A 239 5.86 13.32 5.80
N GLU A 240 6.28 14.47 6.31
CA GLU A 240 6.08 15.73 5.62
C GLU A 240 7.38 16.52 5.60
N GLY A 241 7.48 17.47 4.69
CA GLY A 241 8.70 18.24 4.58
C GLY A 241 8.64 19.32 3.53
N LYS A 242 9.76 20.03 3.41
CA LYS A 242 9.96 21.03 2.37
C LYS A 242 11.31 20.83 1.70
N LEU A 243 11.31 20.73 0.38
CA LEU A 243 12.52 20.67 -0.43
C LEU A 243 12.80 22.05 -1.03
N THR A 244 14.01 22.54 -0.80
CA THR A 244 14.46 23.84 -1.32
C THR A 244 15.88 23.74 -1.86
N THR A 245 16.32 24.74 -2.60
CA THR A 245 17.70 24.90 -3.07
C THR A 245 18.21 26.31 -2.78
N SER A 246 19.50 26.45 -2.49
CA SER A 246 20.13 27.76 -2.31
C SER A 246 20.34 28.48 -3.66
N SER A 247 19.83 29.70 -3.80
CA SER A 247 20.17 30.58 -4.94
C SER A 247 21.48 31.33 -4.71
N TRP A 248 22.08 31.88 -5.78
CA TRP A 248 23.29 32.71 -5.73
C TRP A 248 23.17 33.95 -4.80
N GLY A 249 21.94 34.35 -4.45
CA GLY A 249 21.65 35.44 -3.51
C GLY A 249 21.31 34.99 -2.08
N GLY A 250 21.50 33.71 -1.73
CA GLY A 250 21.24 33.17 -0.39
C GLY A 250 19.76 32.94 -0.04
N HIS A 251 18.83 33.29 -0.93
CA HIS A 251 17.41 33.00 -0.74
C HIS A 251 17.07 31.56 -1.12
N PRO A 252 16.28 30.84 -0.28
CA PRO A 252 15.81 29.50 -0.61
C PRO A 252 14.78 29.55 -1.73
N VAL A 253 14.97 28.69 -2.74
CA VAL A 253 14.03 28.48 -3.84
C VAL A 253 13.36 27.13 -3.62
N SER A 254 12.03 27.09 -3.62
CA SER A 254 11.27 25.85 -3.53
C SER A 254 11.47 24.97 -4.75
N LEU A 255 11.62 23.66 -4.52
CA LEU A 255 11.64 22.66 -5.58
C LEU A 255 10.22 22.13 -5.76
N GLN A 256 9.55 22.53 -6.83
CA GLN A 256 8.22 22.06 -7.21
C GLN A 256 8.33 20.78 -8.03
N GLY A 257 7.46 19.78 -7.85
CA GLY A 257 7.45 18.57 -8.68
C GLY A 257 8.61 17.58 -8.44
N ALA A 258 9.41 17.73 -7.38
CA ALA A 258 10.39 16.74 -6.98
C ALA A 258 9.69 15.46 -6.51
N HIS A 259 10.14 14.30 -7.00
CA HIS A 259 9.66 13.01 -6.54
C HIS A 259 10.38 12.64 -5.23
N VAL A 260 9.60 12.24 -4.23
CA VAL A 260 10.07 11.80 -2.92
C VAL A 260 9.50 10.42 -2.65
N TRP A 261 10.35 9.46 -2.32
CA TRP A 261 9.90 8.10 -1.99
C TRP A 261 10.56 7.57 -0.72
N VAL A 262 9.94 6.53 -0.19
CA VAL A 262 10.24 5.91 1.08
C VAL A 262 10.54 4.43 0.86
N GLU A 263 11.66 3.96 1.38
CA GLU A 263 12.06 2.56 1.31
C GLU A 263 12.17 1.97 2.71
N GLU A 264 11.62 0.77 2.93
CA GLU A 264 11.77 0.07 4.21
C GLU A 264 13.22 -0.39 4.39
N SER A 265 13.87 0.01 5.49
CA SER A 265 15.29 -0.27 5.72
C SER A 265 15.63 -1.75 5.83
N GLY A 266 14.68 -2.58 6.30
CA GLY A 266 14.91 -4.01 6.50
C GLY A 266 14.84 -4.82 5.22
N SER A 267 13.91 -4.50 4.33
CA SER A 267 13.68 -5.25 3.09
C SER A 267 14.26 -4.57 1.85
N GLY A 268 14.32 -3.24 1.84
CA GLY A 268 14.64 -2.45 0.65
C GLY A 268 13.44 -2.11 -0.24
N ARG A 269 12.23 -2.52 0.16
CA ARG A 269 11.02 -2.29 -0.64
C ARG A 269 10.66 -0.81 -0.68
N VAL A 270 10.26 -0.32 -1.85
CA VAL A 270 9.58 0.97 -2.00
C VAL A 270 8.18 0.83 -1.41
N VAL A 271 7.85 1.65 -0.41
CA VAL A 271 6.59 1.54 0.34
C VAL A 271 5.59 2.64 0.05
N ALA A 272 6.09 3.84 -0.30
CA ALA A 272 5.25 5.00 -0.53
C ALA A 272 6.05 6.09 -1.25
N SER A 273 5.35 6.91 -2.02
CA SER A 273 5.90 8.04 -2.74
C SER A 273 4.95 9.23 -2.75
N GLY A 274 5.47 10.38 -3.14
CA GLY A 274 4.70 11.59 -3.41
C GLY A 274 5.56 12.60 -4.15
N ILE A 275 4.97 13.72 -4.52
CA ILE A 275 5.73 14.82 -5.12
C ILE A 275 5.54 16.12 -4.34
N THR A 276 6.50 17.02 -4.47
CA THR A 276 6.42 18.35 -3.84
C THR A 276 5.46 19.29 -4.58
N SER A 277 4.68 20.05 -3.84
CA SER A 277 3.83 21.15 -4.35
C SER A 277 4.64 22.30 -4.96
N ALA A 278 3.95 23.31 -5.50
CA ALA A 278 4.57 24.54 -6.00
C ALA A 278 5.45 25.27 -4.97
N SER A 279 5.08 25.18 -3.68
CA SER A 279 5.87 25.74 -2.59
C SER A 279 6.97 24.81 -2.09
N GLY A 280 7.15 23.65 -2.70
CA GLY A 280 8.17 22.66 -2.35
C GLY A 280 7.82 21.81 -1.14
N ASN A 281 6.59 21.92 -0.63
CA ASN A 281 6.11 21.09 0.46
C ASN A 281 5.70 19.72 -0.08
N TYR A 282 5.98 18.65 0.67
CA TYR A 282 5.48 17.32 0.36
C TYR A 282 4.92 16.67 1.62
N ARG A 283 4.01 15.72 1.43
CA ARG A 283 3.48 14.89 2.50
C ARG A 283 3.11 13.51 1.94
N ILE A 284 3.65 12.48 2.58
CA ILE A 284 3.42 11.06 2.26
C ILE A 284 2.75 10.46 3.49
N GLU A 285 1.58 9.87 3.31
CA GLU A 285 0.71 9.41 4.39
C GLU A 285 0.51 7.90 4.32
N SER A 286 -0.17 7.36 5.35
CA SER A 286 -0.49 5.94 5.44
C SER A 286 0.73 5.01 5.39
N ILE A 287 1.89 5.49 5.86
CA ILE A 287 3.11 4.68 5.94
C ILE A 287 3.04 3.83 7.21
N PRO A 288 3.26 2.50 7.13
CA PRO A 288 3.36 1.65 8.31
C PRO A 288 4.44 2.12 9.29
N SER A 289 4.31 1.75 10.57
CA SER A 289 5.39 1.99 11.53
C SER A 289 6.59 1.11 11.22
N GLY A 290 7.80 1.65 11.28
CA GLY A 290 8.99 0.91 10.86
C GLY A 290 10.25 1.77 10.85
N GLN A 291 11.28 1.25 10.18
CA GLN A 291 12.52 1.97 9.88
C GLN A 291 12.58 2.18 8.37
N TYR A 292 12.86 3.41 7.95
CA TYR A 292 12.81 3.79 6.54
C TYR A 292 14.00 4.64 6.12
N ARG A 293 14.33 4.54 4.83
CA ARG A 293 15.13 5.49 4.06
C ARG A 293 14.19 6.43 3.31
N VAL A 294 14.59 7.69 3.15
CA VAL A 294 13.81 8.69 2.41
C VAL A 294 14.72 9.35 1.40
N LEU A 295 14.30 9.34 0.14
CA LEU A 295 15.09 9.80 -1.00
C LEU A 295 14.28 10.80 -1.83
N ALA A 296 14.98 11.59 -2.63
CA ALA A 296 14.35 12.48 -3.60
C ALA A 296 15.13 12.56 -4.90
N GLU A 297 14.41 12.74 -6.00
CA GLU A 297 14.97 12.89 -7.33
C GLU A 297 14.25 13.99 -8.12
N TYR A 298 14.98 14.55 -9.08
CA TYR A 298 14.38 15.33 -10.15
C TYR A 298 13.83 14.36 -11.19
N LEU A 299 12.62 14.60 -11.67
CA LEU A 299 12.01 13.77 -12.69
C LEU A 299 12.62 14.12 -14.05
N ASP A 300 13.61 13.33 -14.47
CA ASP A 300 14.21 13.37 -15.82
C ASP A 300 14.40 11.97 -16.44
N GLY A 301 13.80 10.95 -15.81
CA GLY A 301 13.91 9.53 -16.15
C GLY A 301 12.92 9.04 -17.23
N PRO A 302 12.77 7.71 -17.39
CA PRO A 302 11.91 7.08 -18.39
C PRO A 302 10.46 7.57 -18.32
N GLY A 303 10.02 8.31 -19.34
CA GLY A 303 8.64 8.80 -19.47
C GLY A 303 8.53 10.28 -19.79
N GLU A 304 9.62 11.03 -19.59
CA GLU A 304 9.71 12.41 -20.07
C GLU A 304 10.57 12.48 -21.33
N THR A 305 9.98 12.12 -22.47
CA THR A 305 10.49 12.67 -23.72
C THR A 305 10.39 14.19 -23.63
N GLU A 306 11.53 14.86 -23.77
CA GLU A 306 11.66 16.32 -23.85
C GLU A 306 10.47 16.92 -24.62
N GLY A 307 9.65 17.72 -23.93
CA GLY A 307 8.59 18.53 -24.55
C GLY A 307 7.14 18.04 -24.41
N SER A 308 6.82 17.04 -23.59
CA SER A 308 5.42 16.62 -23.43
C SER A 308 4.67 17.34 -22.30
N PHE A 309 3.40 17.60 -22.55
CA PHE A 309 2.40 18.40 -21.82
C PHE A 309 2.18 18.06 -20.31
N PHE A 310 2.95 17.16 -19.71
CA PHE A 310 2.72 16.64 -18.35
C PHE A 310 3.15 17.60 -17.23
N GLY A 311 4.22 18.38 -17.42
CA GLY A 311 4.54 19.50 -16.53
C GLY A 311 3.50 20.63 -16.54
N VAL A 312 2.62 20.64 -17.55
CA VAL A 312 1.58 21.67 -17.79
C VAL A 312 0.24 21.27 -17.15
N ALA A 313 -0.05 19.97 -17.00
CA ALA A 313 -1.35 19.48 -16.51
C ALA A 313 -1.48 19.47 -14.98
N MET A 314 -0.39 19.31 -14.22
CA MET A 314 -0.45 19.18 -12.75
C MET A 314 -0.41 20.51 -11.98
N ASN A 315 -0.36 21.66 -12.66
CA ASN A 315 -0.49 22.97 -12.03
C ASN A 315 -1.00 24.03 -13.02
N PRO A 316 -2.32 24.31 -13.08
CA PRO A 316 -2.89 25.33 -13.97
C PRO A 316 -2.45 26.76 -13.60
N GLY A 317 -1.71 26.94 -12.49
CA GLY A 317 -1.48 28.24 -11.87
C GLY A 317 -0.15 28.94 -12.19
N ASN A 318 0.85 28.32 -12.82
CA ASN A 318 2.11 29.04 -13.05
C ASN A 318 3.02 28.49 -14.17
N HIS A 319 2.73 28.82 -15.43
CA HIS A 319 3.54 28.49 -16.61
C HIS A 319 4.88 29.26 -16.71
N THR A 320 5.52 29.68 -15.61
CA THR A 320 6.70 30.57 -15.70
C THR A 320 7.97 30.11 -14.99
N ARG A 321 8.00 28.97 -14.31
CA ARG A 321 9.24 28.44 -13.73
C ARG A 321 9.40 26.95 -14.02
N ALA A 322 10.10 26.64 -15.11
CA ALA A 322 10.73 25.32 -15.25
C ALA A 322 11.46 25.00 -13.94
N GLN A 323 11.09 23.89 -13.30
CA GLN A 323 11.75 23.40 -12.10
C GLN A 323 13.26 23.34 -12.36
N ARG A 324 14.08 23.81 -11.41
CA ARG A 324 15.53 23.66 -11.54
C ARG A 324 15.89 22.19 -11.34
N ALA A 325 16.48 21.58 -12.37
CA ALA A 325 17.04 20.25 -12.28
C ALA A 325 18.02 20.14 -11.11
N PHE A 326 17.96 19.03 -10.40
CA PHE A 326 18.83 18.71 -9.26
C PHE A 326 19.20 17.23 -9.30
N ARG A 327 20.30 16.87 -8.66
CA ARG A 327 20.76 15.47 -8.60
C ARG A 327 19.96 14.69 -7.55
N SER A 328 19.77 13.40 -7.78
CA SER A 328 19.15 12.54 -6.77
C SER A 328 19.92 12.58 -5.44
N VAL A 329 19.18 12.59 -4.33
CA VAL A 329 19.75 12.68 -2.98
C VAL A 329 19.02 11.76 -2.01
N GLU A 330 19.76 11.26 -1.04
CA GLU A 330 19.18 10.64 0.14
C GLU A 330 18.90 11.75 1.17
N LEU A 331 17.64 11.94 1.55
CA LEU A 331 17.22 12.95 2.53
C LEU A 331 17.54 12.47 3.95
N ARG A 332 17.29 11.18 4.20
CA ARG A 332 17.58 10.48 5.46
C ARG A 332 17.85 8.99 5.20
N ASP A 333 18.96 8.52 5.75
CA ASP A 333 19.41 7.12 5.73
C ASP A 333 18.60 6.23 6.69
N ARG A 334 18.10 6.82 7.78
CA ARG A 334 17.32 6.09 8.78
C ARG A 334 16.31 6.97 9.49
N VAL A 335 15.04 6.64 9.34
CA VAL A 335 13.91 7.31 9.97
C VAL A 335 13.03 6.27 10.66
N ARG A 336 12.84 6.43 11.97
CA ARG A 336 11.87 5.62 12.72
C ARG A 336 10.51 6.28 12.64
N LEU A 337 9.58 5.65 11.93
CA LEU A 337 8.20 6.09 11.91
C LEU A 337 7.39 5.36 12.98
N ARG A 338 6.56 6.12 13.70
CA ARG A 338 5.62 5.60 14.69
C ARG A 338 4.20 5.92 14.25
N ALA A 339 3.29 5.01 14.57
CA ALA A 339 1.86 5.22 14.49
C ALA A 339 1.47 6.64 14.97
N GLY A 340 0.82 7.42 14.11
CA GLY A 340 0.16 8.67 14.46
C GLY A 340 1.02 9.89 14.42
N THR A 341 2.30 9.65 14.18
CA THR A 341 3.28 10.69 14.17
C THR A 341 3.47 11.14 12.74
N THR A 342 3.50 12.46 12.56
CA THR A 342 4.05 13.07 11.36
C THR A 342 5.52 13.35 11.63
N THR A 343 6.42 12.74 10.86
CA THR A 343 7.85 13.02 10.93
C THR A 343 8.21 14.09 9.90
N ARG A 344 8.79 15.20 10.37
CA ARG A 344 9.16 16.32 9.49
C ARG A 344 10.59 16.17 8.97
N ILE A 345 10.78 16.18 7.65
CA ILE A 345 12.07 16.09 6.97
C ILE A 345 12.18 17.25 5.98
N ASN A 346 12.84 18.32 6.39
CA ASN A 346 13.19 19.41 5.48
C ASN A 346 14.57 19.15 4.88
N PHE A 347 14.78 19.54 3.63
CA PHE A 347 16.08 19.42 2.98
C PHE A 347 16.39 20.63 2.09
N VAL A 348 17.63 21.08 2.14
CA VAL A 348 18.14 22.18 1.31
C VAL A 348 19.23 21.60 0.40
N MET A 349 18.97 21.57 -0.90
CA MET A 349 19.96 21.18 -1.90
C MET A 349 21.06 22.23 -1.95
N VAL A 350 22.30 21.76 -1.85
CA VAL A 350 23.51 22.58 -1.97
C VAL A 350 24.41 22.03 -3.07
N PRO A 351 25.32 22.82 -3.68
CA PRO A 351 26.22 22.29 -4.69
C PRO A 351 27.02 21.08 -4.18
N PRO A 352 27.17 20.00 -4.98
CA PRO A 352 26.73 19.86 -6.37
C PRO A 352 25.28 19.36 -6.56
N GLN A 353 24.55 19.05 -5.49
CA GLN A 353 23.20 18.47 -5.54
C GLN A 353 22.20 19.37 -6.27
N ASN A 354 22.34 20.69 -6.15
CA ASN A 354 21.47 21.66 -6.82
C ASN A 354 21.82 21.95 -8.29
N GLY A 355 22.74 21.18 -8.88
CA GLY A 355 23.06 21.23 -10.30
C GLY A 355 22.30 20.18 -11.11
N PRO A 356 22.25 20.31 -12.45
CA PRO A 356 21.61 19.32 -13.28
C PRO A 356 22.34 17.96 -13.19
N PRO A 357 21.59 16.84 -13.26
CA PRO A 357 22.18 15.51 -13.32
C PRO A 357 22.86 15.26 -14.69
N LEU A 358 23.96 14.54 -14.64
CA LEU A 358 24.70 13.99 -15.78
C LEU A 358 24.51 12.48 -15.91
N LEU A 359 24.17 11.81 -14.80
CA LEU A 359 23.82 10.39 -14.77
C LEU A 359 22.29 10.26 -14.85
N LYS A 360 21.79 9.84 -16.01
CA LYS A 360 20.35 9.80 -16.33
C LYS A 360 19.94 8.42 -16.85
N PRO A 361 19.73 7.43 -15.97
CA PRO A 361 19.22 6.14 -16.42
C PRO A 361 17.79 6.31 -16.96
N ARG A 362 17.55 5.80 -18.17
CA ARG A 362 16.31 5.94 -18.94
C ARG A 362 15.60 4.64 -19.24
N LEU A 363 16.31 3.53 -19.37
CA LEU A 363 15.72 2.26 -19.74
C LEU A 363 16.30 1.16 -18.88
N LEU A 364 15.45 0.18 -18.61
CA LEU A 364 15.78 -1.07 -17.95
C LEU A 364 15.72 -2.18 -18.97
N GLY A 365 16.46 -3.27 -18.76
CA GLY A 365 16.35 -4.41 -19.64
C GLY A 365 16.72 -5.73 -19.02
N THR A 366 16.28 -6.79 -19.66
CA THR A 366 16.73 -8.17 -19.42
C THR A 366 16.42 -9.03 -20.66
N ASN A 367 16.92 -10.26 -20.70
CA ASN A 367 16.64 -11.23 -21.79
C ASN A 367 16.94 -10.73 -23.22
N GLY A 368 17.86 -9.77 -23.34
CA GLY A 368 18.27 -9.13 -24.59
C GLY A 368 17.32 -8.04 -25.10
N ASP A 369 16.49 -7.47 -24.23
CA ASP A 369 15.51 -6.44 -24.54
C ASP A 369 15.60 -5.29 -23.52
N ILE A 370 15.23 -4.07 -23.92
CA ILE A 370 15.23 -2.86 -23.08
C ILE A 370 13.89 -2.11 -23.23
N SER A 371 13.35 -1.63 -22.12
CA SER A 371 12.08 -0.91 -22.06
C SER A 371 12.07 0.07 -20.88
N ALA A 372 11.05 0.91 -20.83
CA ALA A 372 10.81 1.79 -19.68
C ALA A 372 10.10 1.04 -18.54
N THR A 373 9.70 -0.22 -18.70
CA THR A 373 8.90 -1.01 -17.73
C THR A 373 9.76 -1.63 -16.64
N PRO A 374 9.18 -1.91 -15.44
CA PRO A 374 9.91 -2.56 -14.36
C PRO A 374 10.43 -3.93 -14.80
N LEU A 375 11.57 -4.35 -14.23
CA LEU A 375 12.16 -5.65 -14.49
C LEU A 375 11.51 -6.70 -13.59
N PRO A 376 10.78 -7.67 -14.15
CA PRO A 376 10.32 -8.81 -13.40
C PRO A 376 11.51 -9.70 -13.00
N ALA A 377 11.60 -10.04 -11.72
CA ALA A 377 12.61 -10.95 -11.20
C ALA A 377 11.98 -12.09 -10.38
N GLU A 378 12.58 -13.26 -10.49
CA GLU A 378 12.16 -14.46 -9.74
C GLU A 378 13.05 -14.67 -8.52
N ALA A 379 12.44 -15.00 -7.38
CA ALA A 379 13.16 -15.40 -6.18
C ALA A 379 14.03 -16.65 -6.46
N GLY A 380 15.26 -16.64 -5.95
CA GLY A 380 16.20 -17.76 -6.12
C GLY A 380 16.85 -17.88 -7.50
N LYS A 381 16.64 -16.91 -8.41
CA LYS A 381 17.23 -16.90 -9.75
C LYS A 381 18.33 -15.85 -9.88
N LYS A 382 19.17 -16.05 -10.90
CA LYS A 382 20.13 -15.06 -11.41
C LYS A 382 19.50 -14.36 -12.63
N LEU A 383 19.58 -13.04 -12.68
CA LEU A 383 19.03 -12.20 -13.74
C LEU A 383 20.13 -11.29 -14.31
N THR A 384 20.30 -11.26 -15.62
CA THR A 384 21.11 -10.22 -16.28
C THR A 384 20.25 -8.98 -16.47
N ILE A 385 20.69 -7.87 -15.90
CA ILE A 385 20.02 -6.58 -15.97
C ILE A 385 20.79 -5.68 -16.93
N TYR A 386 20.06 -4.96 -17.77
CA TYR A 386 20.57 -3.85 -18.57
C TYR A 386 20.06 -2.53 -18.03
N VAL A 387 20.91 -1.51 -18.02
CA VAL A 387 20.52 -0.14 -17.74
C VAL A 387 21.05 0.76 -18.84
N GLY A 388 20.14 1.44 -19.54
CA GLY A 388 20.45 2.38 -20.62
C GLY A 388 20.17 3.82 -20.21
N GLY A 389 21.04 4.76 -20.57
CA GLY A 389 20.85 6.18 -20.29
C GLY A 389 22.14 6.98 -20.39
N GLU A 390 22.05 8.31 -20.34
CA GLU A 390 23.24 9.16 -20.39
C GLU A 390 24.10 8.95 -19.12
N GLY A 391 25.41 8.83 -19.31
CA GLY A 391 26.37 8.70 -18.22
C GLY A 391 26.41 7.34 -17.52
N VAL A 392 25.58 6.36 -17.89
CA VAL A 392 25.58 5.02 -17.25
C VAL A 392 26.87 4.24 -17.53
N ASP A 393 27.57 4.54 -18.61
CA ASP A 393 28.91 4.01 -18.94
C ASP A 393 30.01 4.50 -17.97
N GLN A 394 29.73 5.55 -17.20
CA GLN A 394 30.64 6.10 -16.18
C GLN A 394 30.44 5.49 -14.79
N VAL A 395 29.58 4.46 -14.68
CA VAL A 395 29.27 3.76 -13.43
C VAL A 395 30.16 2.52 -13.30
N PRO A 396 31.11 2.48 -12.34
CA PRO A 396 31.87 1.27 -12.05
C PRO A 396 30.96 0.23 -11.38
N ILE A 397 31.35 -1.05 -11.41
CA ILE A 397 30.54 -2.14 -10.81
C ILE A 397 30.29 -1.93 -9.31
N SER A 398 31.26 -1.34 -8.59
CA SER A 398 31.12 -0.97 -7.18
C SER A 398 30.11 0.18 -6.93
N GLY A 399 29.71 0.89 -7.99
CA GLY A 399 28.70 1.94 -7.97
C GLY A 399 27.28 1.43 -8.23
N ILE A 400 27.11 0.14 -8.53
CA ILE A 400 25.81 -0.48 -8.82
C ILE A 400 25.31 -1.20 -7.57
N ALA A 401 24.06 -0.97 -7.19
CA ALA A 401 23.40 -1.72 -6.14
C ALA A 401 21.92 -1.88 -6.45
N VAL A 402 21.32 -2.99 -6.01
CA VAL A 402 19.88 -3.06 -5.78
C VAL A 402 19.65 -2.74 -4.31
N MET A 403 18.65 -1.90 -4.00
CA MET A 403 18.44 -1.35 -2.66
C MET A 403 17.88 -2.35 -1.64
N SER A 404 18.18 -3.64 -1.76
CA SER A 404 17.75 -4.73 -0.89
C SER A 404 18.92 -5.57 -0.40
N PRO A 405 18.95 -6.02 0.87
CA PRO A 405 19.97 -6.97 1.34
C PRO A 405 19.81 -8.38 0.74
N PHE A 406 18.71 -8.64 0.04
CA PHE A 406 18.38 -9.94 -0.55
C PHE A 406 18.82 -10.09 -2.01
N MET A 407 19.51 -9.09 -2.55
CA MET A 407 19.93 -9.05 -3.95
C MET A 407 21.38 -8.63 -4.03
N THR A 408 22.19 -9.42 -4.73
CA THR A 408 23.63 -9.21 -4.80
C THR A 408 24.09 -9.09 -6.25
N ILE A 409 24.93 -8.09 -6.53
CA ILE A 409 25.51 -7.88 -7.85
C ILE A 409 26.74 -8.80 -7.99
N ASP A 410 26.86 -9.47 -9.14
CA ASP A 410 28.06 -10.22 -9.49
C ASP A 410 29.19 -9.23 -9.87
N PRO A 411 30.29 -9.16 -9.10
CA PRO A 411 31.32 -8.13 -9.28
C PRO A 411 32.07 -8.22 -10.61
N ASP A 412 32.01 -9.37 -11.31
CA ASP A 412 32.76 -9.62 -12.55
C ASP A 412 31.86 -9.51 -13.80
N SER A 413 30.58 -9.14 -13.63
CA SER A 413 29.57 -9.19 -14.69
C SER A 413 29.38 -7.90 -15.50
N LEU A 414 30.03 -6.80 -15.12
CA LEU A 414 29.81 -5.50 -15.77
C LEU A 414 30.30 -5.51 -17.22
N THR A 415 29.39 -5.18 -18.13
CA THR A 415 29.66 -5.15 -19.57
C THR A 415 29.00 -3.93 -20.21
N VAL A 416 29.58 -3.44 -21.31
CA VAL A 416 28.92 -2.45 -22.18
C VAL A 416 28.14 -3.20 -23.25
N GLN A 417 26.91 -2.80 -23.48
CA GLN A 417 25.96 -3.46 -24.38
C GLN A 417 25.65 -2.60 -25.59
N GLN A 418 25.28 -3.24 -26.70
CA GLN A 418 24.97 -2.57 -27.97
C GLN A 418 23.50 -2.80 -28.32
N PHE A 419 22.66 -1.80 -28.07
CA PHE A 419 21.22 -1.82 -28.35
C PHE A 419 20.80 -0.83 -29.45
N GLY A 420 21.75 -0.16 -30.11
CA GLY A 420 21.44 0.84 -31.16
C GLY A 420 20.80 2.14 -30.62
N THR A 421 20.87 2.36 -29.30
CA THR A 421 20.40 3.58 -28.64
C THR A 421 21.36 4.75 -28.86
N LEU A 422 20.86 5.98 -28.73
CA LEU A 422 21.69 7.19 -28.77
C LEU A 422 22.52 7.40 -27.49
N PHE A 423 22.21 6.66 -26.43
CA PHE A 423 22.88 6.67 -25.14
C PHE A 423 23.50 5.30 -24.83
N PRO A 424 24.51 5.23 -23.94
CA PRO A 424 25.13 3.97 -23.56
C PRO A 424 24.17 3.04 -22.81
N VAL A 425 24.45 1.74 -22.89
CA VAL A 425 23.78 0.69 -22.12
C VAL A 425 24.84 -0.17 -21.45
N ILE A 426 24.69 -0.40 -20.14
CA ILE A 426 25.51 -1.33 -19.38
C ILE A 426 24.69 -2.57 -19.00
N GLY A 427 25.35 -3.72 -18.88
CA GLY A 427 24.78 -4.97 -18.41
C GLY A 427 25.54 -5.50 -17.20
N PHE A 428 24.82 -6.07 -16.24
CA PHE A 428 25.40 -6.72 -15.06
C PHE A 428 24.43 -7.79 -14.53
N ASP A 429 24.94 -8.74 -13.79
CA ASP A 429 24.15 -9.83 -13.25
C ASP A 429 23.79 -9.59 -11.78
N VAL A 430 22.55 -9.97 -11.43
CA VAL A 430 22.01 -9.91 -10.08
C VAL A 430 21.57 -11.30 -9.65
N THR A 431 21.99 -11.73 -8.46
CA THR A 431 21.47 -12.92 -7.80
C THR A 431 20.40 -12.52 -6.80
N VAL A 432 19.20 -13.08 -6.96
CA VAL A 432 18.03 -12.83 -6.11
C VAL A 432 17.89 -13.97 -5.11
N ALA A 433 17.81 -13.65 -3.81
CA ALA A 433 17.61 -14.65 -2.78
C ALA A 433 16.26 -15.36 -2.93
N ASP A 434 16.18 -16.63 -2.52
CA ASP A 434 14.96 -17.46 -2.53
C ASP A 434 13.86 -16.97 -1.58
N HIS A 435 14.23 -16.18 -0.57
CA HIS A 435 13.34 -15.66 0.47
C HIS A 435 13.09 -14.15 0.36
N VAL A 436 13.45 -13.54 -0.77
CA VAL A 436 13.15 -12.12 -1.01
C VAL A 436 11.64 -11.87 -0.95
N SER A 437 11.24 -10.71 -0.43
CA SER A 437 9.84 -10.33 -0.34
C SER A 437 9.27 -9.94 -1.71
N PHE A 438 7.98 -10.18 -1.92
CA PHE A 438 7.25 -9.53 -3.01
C PHE A 438 7.27 -8.01 -2.86
N GLY A 439 7.26 -7.32 -4.00
CA GLY A 439 7.23 -5.87 -4.09
C GLY A 439 8.38 -5.32 -4.92
N ASP A 440 8.51 -4.00 -4.86
CA ASP A 440 9.32 -3.24 -5.79
C ASP A 440 10.58 -2.70 -5.11
N TYR A 441 11.68 -2.75 -5.84
CA TYR A 441 13.02 -2.44 -5.35
C TYR A 441 13.70 -1.47 -6.29
N SER A 442 14.42 -0.52 -5.71
CA SER A 442 15.15 0.48 -6.47
C SER A 442 16.51 -0.05 -6.92
N ILE A 443 16.90 0.28 -8.15
CA ILE A 443 18.29 0.14 -8.60
C ILE A 443 18.98 1.49 -8.37
N ARG A 444 20.15 1.46 -7.73
CA ARG A 444 21.00 2.62 -7.48
C ARG A 444 22.25 2.54 -8.34
N LEU A 445 22.57 3.63 -9.01
CA LEU A 445 23.78 3.82 -9.79
C LEU A 445 24.59 4.98 -9.21
N GLN A 446 25.91 4.81 -9.14
CA GLN A 446 26.83 5.87 -8.73
C GLN A 446 27.99 5.95 -9.71
N SER A 447 28.12 7.08 -10.39
CA SER A 447 29.21 7.34 -11.34
C SER A 447 30.55 7.54 -10.63
N ASN A 448 31.65 7.48 -11.39
CA ASN A 448 33.00 7.83 -10.93
C ASN A 448 33.12 9.24 -10.33
N SER A 449 32.21 10.17 -10.69
CA SER A 449 32.16 11.52 -10.11
C SER A 449 31.57 11.56 -8.69
N GLY A 450 30.99 10.46 -8.23
CA GLY A 450 30.22 10.37 -7.00
C GLY A 450 28.75 10.76 -7.14
N GLU A 451 28.31 11.21 -8.33
CA GLU A 451 26.89 11.45 -8.62
C GLU A 451 26.09 10.15 -8.60
N VAL A 452 24.90 10.20 -7.99
CA VAL A 452 24.01 9.06 -7.79
C VAL A 452 22.71 9.28 -8.56
N ALA A 453 22.17 8.20 -9.13
CA ALA A 453 20.84 8.14 -9.70
C ALA A 453 20.12 6.87 -9.21
N TYR A 454 18.79 6.93 -9.20
CA TYR A 454 17.93 5.82 -8.80
C TYR A 454 16.95 5.48 -9.93
N LEU A 455 16.48 4.24 -9.91
CA LEU A 455 15.34 3.76 -10.68
C LEU A 455 14.35 3.18 -9.66
N PRO A 456 13.49 4.02 -9.04
CA PRO A 456 12.65 3.60 -7.93
C PRO A 456 11.63 2.57 -8.38
N GLY A 457 11.63 1.39 -7.75
CA GLY A 457 10.79 0.26 -8.16
C GLY A 457 11.13 -0.30 -9.55
N GLY A 458 12.36 -0.09 -10.04
CA GLY A 458 12.82 -0.60 -11.33
C GLY A 458 12.94 -2.12 -11.40
N LEU A 459 13.00 -2.82 -10.26
CA LEU A 459 12.98 -4.27 -10.17
C LEU A 459 11.78 -4.71 -9.33
N THR A 460 11.00 -5.67 -9.81
CA THR A 460 9.80 -6.16 -9.13
C THR A 460 9.86 -7.66 -8.91
N ILE A 461 9.57 -8.08 -7.67
CA ILE A 461 9.31 -9.47 -7.32
C ILE A 461 7.78 -9.60 -7.23
N ASP A 462 7.18 -10.23 -8.24
CA ASP A 462 5.72 -10.32 -8.42
C ASP A 462 5.29 -11.74 -8.86
N PRO A 463 4.12 -12.27 -8.46
CA PRO A 463 3.59 -13.52 -9.01
C PRO A 463 3.52 -13.56 -10.53
N GLY A 464 3.32 -12.41 -11.19
CA GLY A 464 3.17 -12.31 -12.63
C GLY A 464 4.40 -12.70 -13.41
N VAL A 465 5.54 -12.78 -12.75
CA VAL A 465 6.77 -13.29 -13.34
C VAL A 465 6.71 -14.81 -13.53
N ASN A 466 6.03 -15.53 -12.63
CA ASN A 466 5.90 -16.98 -12.66
C ASN A 466 4.44 -17.43 -12.80
N THR A 467 4.03 -17.71 -14.04
CA THR A 467 2.69 -18.24 -14.34
C THR A 467 2.42 -19.63 -13.75
N ALA A 468 3.43 -20.32 -13.20
CA ALA A 468 3.28 -21.65 -12.63
C ALA A 468 2.56 -21.67 -11.27
N ALA A 469 2.57 -20.56 -10.52
CA ALA A 469 1.81 -20.42 -9.28
C ALA A 469 0.72 -19.36 -9.45
N ALA A 470 -0.55 -19.79 -9.46
CA ALA A 470 -1.67 -18.87 -9.66
C ALA A 470 -1.85 -17.86 -8.50
N ASN A 471 -1.29 -18.13 -7.31
CA ASN A 471 -1.18 -17.19 -6.20
C ASN A 471 0.10 -17.45 -5.38
N PRO A 472 0.92 -16.44 -5.03
CA PRO A 472 2.11 -16.62 -4.19
C PRO A 472 1.85 -17.32 -2.88
N VAL A 473 0.66 -17.12 -2.32
CA VAL A 473 0.26 -17.74 -1.06
C VAL A 473 0.38 -19.26 -1.14
N ASP A 474 0.25 -19.87 -2.33
CA ASP A 474 0.40 -21.31 -2.49
C ASP A 474 1.82 -21.84 -2.28
N ASP A 475 2.83 -20.99 -2.42
CA ASP A 475 4.21 -21.33 -2.07
C ASP A 475 4.37 -21.42 -0.54
N SER A 476 4.88 -22.56 -0.06
CA SER A 476 5.04 -22.83 1.37
C SER A 476 5.95 -21.82 2.05
N ARG A 477 7.07 -21.46 1.41
CA ARG A 477 8.04 -20.51 1.99
C ARG A 477 7.45 -19.12 2.10
N PHE A 478 6.79 -18.66 1.05
CA PHE A 478 6.07 -17.40 1.06
C PHE A 478 4.99 -17.39 2.13
N PHE A 479 4.15 -18.43 2.20
CA PHE A 479 3.07 -18.53 3.19
C PHE A 479 3.59 -18.35 4.61
N ILE A 480 4.67 -19.05 4.97
CA ILE A 480 5.28 -18.95 6.30
C ILE A 480 5.93 -17.59 6.53
N ASN A 481 6.76 -17.10 5.61
CA ASN A 481 7.39 -15.78 5.75
C ASN A 481 6.33 -14.68 5.92
N GLN A 482 5.21 -14.80 5.20
CA GLN A 482 4.11 -13.88 5.29
C GLN A 482 3.41 -13.94 6.66
N HIS A 483 3.30 -15.12 7.29
CA HIS A 483 2.82 -15.22 8.68
C HIS A 483 3.72 -14.45 9.65
N TYR A 484 5.04 -14.61 9.56
CA TYR A 484 5.97 -13.86 10.42
C TYR A 484 5.83 -12.35 10.26
N ARG A 485 5.69 -11.84 9.04
CA ARG A 485 5.48 -10.41 8.78
C ARG A 485 4.14 -9.92 9.30
N ASP A 486 3.08 -10.67 9.02
CA ASP A 486 1.71 -10.27 9.31
C ASP A 486 1.35 -10.36 10.78
N PHE A 487 1.83 -11.38 11.47
CA PHE A 487 1.54 -11.62 12.89
C PHE A 487 2.62 -11.01 13.77
N LEU A 488 3.91 -11.20 13.47
CA LEU A 488 5.01 -10.78 14.35
C LEU A 488 5.65 -9.44 13.95
N GLY A 489 5.47 -8.99 12.71
CA GLY A 489 6.08 -7.75 12.22
C GLY A 489 7.60 -7.82 12.06
N ARG A 490 8.13 -9.02 11.81
CA ARG A 490 9.56 -9.26 11.60
C ARG A 490 9.78 -10.31 10.53
N GLU A 491 10.95 -10.30 9.91
CA GLU A 491 11.42 -11.44 9.13
C GLU A 491 11.76 -12.62 10.06
N PRO A 492 11.51 -13.86 9.62
CA PRO A 492 11.87 -15.03 10.40
C PRO A 492 13.36 -15.36 10.33
N LEU A 493 13.84 -16.05 11.36
CA LEU A 493 15.14 -16.73 11.29
C LEU A 493 15.00 -17.99 10.40
N GLN A 494 15.95 -18.23 9.50
CA GLN A 494 15.88 -19.34 8.53
C GLN A 494 15.59 -20.70 9.17
N LEU A 495 16.22 -21.02 10.31
CA LEU A 495 16.00 -22.28 11.02
C LEU A 495 14.54 -22.45 11.49
N ARG A 496 13.89 -21.35 11.91
CA ARG A 496 12.48 -21.38 12.32
C ARG A 496 11.54 -21.52 11.13
N VAL A 497 11.86 -20.91 9.98
CA VAL A 497 11.09 -21.09 8.73
C VAL A 497 11.13 -22.55 8.28
N ASN A 498 12.33 -23.13 8.24
CA ASN A 498 12.52 -24.47 7.71
C ASN A 498 11.71 -25.51 8.49
N LYS A 499 11.58 -25.37 9.82
CA LYS A 499 10.68 -26.21 10.63
C LYS A 499 9.25 -26.26 10.06
N TRP A 500 8.66 -25.08 9.80
CA TRP A 500 7.28 -24.99 9.31
C TRP A 500 7.15 -25.44 7.84
N ILE A 501 8.16 -25.18 7.02
CA ILE A 501 8.19 -25.65 5.62
C ILE A 501 8.26 -27.18 5.57
N ASP A 502 9.14 -27.80 6.35
CA ASP A 502 9.28 -29.26 6.39
C ASP A 502 7.96 -29.93 6.78
N GLU A 503 7.18 -29.30 7.67
CA GLU A 503 5.83 -29.74 8.00
C GLU A 503 4.87 -29.64 6.82
N LEU A 504 4.85 -28.50 6.09
CA LEU A 504 4.01 -28.31 4.90
C LEU A 504 4.36 -29.29 3.77
N GLU A 505 5.65 -29.57 3.56
CA GLU A 505 6.14 -30.41 2.47
C GLU A 505 6.07 -31.92 2.79
N SER A 506 5.78 -32.28 4.05
CA SER A 506 5.63 -33.68 4.49
C SER A 506 4.54 -34.47 3.73
N CYS A 507 3.56 -33.77 3.14
CA CYS A 507 2.43 -34.37 2.43
C CYS A 507 2.74 -34.87 1.02
N ARG A 508 3.93 -34.59 0.48
CA ARG A 508 4.32 -34.97 -0.91
C ARG A 508 3.23 -34.57 -1.91
N SER A 509 2.72 -35.52 -2.71
CA SER A 509 1.71 -35.27 -3.75
C SER A 509 0.25 -35.45 -3.27
N ASP A 510 0.00 -35.65 -1.98
CA ASP A 510 -1.36 -35.78 -1.44
C ASP A 510 -1.99 -34.39 -1.21
N ALA A 511 -2.97 -34.05 -2.05
CA ALA A 511 -3.65 -32.75 -2.02
C ALA A 511 -4.53 -32.53 -0.79
N ASP A 512 -5.15 -33.59 -0.25
CA ASP A 512 -5.98 -33.48 0.95
C ASP A 512 -5.11 -33.34 2.20
N CYS A 513 -4.00 -34.09 2.26
CA CYS A 513 -2.97 -33.89 3.26
C CYS A 513 -2.44 -32.47 3.20
N ALA A 514 -2.03 -31.97 2.02
CA ALA A 514 -1.46 -30.63 1.88
C ALA A 514 -2.44 -29.52 2.30
N ARG A 515 -3.74 -29.68 1.98
CA ARG A 515 -4.79 -28.75 2.43
C ARG A 515 -4.93 -28.74 3.95
N ASN A 516 -5.02 -29.92 4.58
CA ASN A 516 -5.16 -30.03 6.03
C ASN A 516 -3.90 -29.58 6.77
N ARG A 517 -2.72 -29.97 6.29
CA ARG A 517 -1.43 -29.61 6.87
C ARG A 517 -1.19 -28.12 6.85
N ARG A 518 -1.62 -27.44 5.79
CA ARG A 518 -1.54 -25.99 5.71
C ARG A 518 -2.39 -25.31 6.77
N LEU A 519 -3.60 -25.83 7.02
CA LEU A 519 -4.43 -25.37 8.11
C LEU A 519 -3.78 -25.65 9.47
N ASP A 520 -3.20 -26.84 9.67
CA ASP A 520 -2.48 -27.22 10.89
C ASP A 520 -1.33 -26.26 11.19
N VAL A 521 -0.47 -26.03 10.19
CA VAL A 521 0.71 -25.16 10.31
C VAL A 521 0.30 -23.72 10.56
N SER A 522 -0.74 -23.25 9.90
CA SER A 522 -1.25 -21.88 10.06
C SER A 522 -1.85 -21.66 11.45
N ALA A 523 -2.65 -22.60 11.95
CA ALA A 523 -3.20 -22.56 13.30
C ALA A 523 -2.08 -22.70 14.34
N GLY A 524 -1.20 -23.69 14.19
CA GLY A 524 -0.07 -23.95 15.08
C GLY A 524 0.93 -22.79 15.14
N PHE A 525 1.18 -22.11 14.01
CA PHE A 525 2.00 -20.90 13.99
C PHE A 525 1.41 -19.80 14.89
N ILE A 526 0.10 -19.54 14.77
CA ILE A 526 -0.57 -18.52 15.57
C ILE A 526 -0.42 -18.85 17.05
N GLU A 527 -0.56 -20.10 17.43
CA GLU A 527 -0.41 -20.55 18.81
C GLU A 527 1.03 -20.43 19.32
N ASP A 528 1.98 -21.05 18.62
CA ASP A 528 3.35 -21.22 19.07
C ASP A 528 4.15 -19.91 19.05
N GLU A 529 3.98 -19.11 18.00
CA GLU A 529 4.87 -17.99 17.70
C GLU A 529 4.27 -16.64 18.10
N PHE A 530 2.95 -16.57 18.29
CA PHE A 530 2.24 -15.30 18.30
C PHE A 530 1.27 -15.12 19.47
N LEU A 531 0.43 -16.11 19.79
CA LEU A 531 -0.75 -15.89 20.63
C LEU A 531 -0.37 -15.43 22.03
N GLU A 532 0.71 -15.94 22.61
CA GLU A 532 1.15 -15.52 23.94
C GLU A 532 1.51 -14.02 24.00
N THR A 533 2.33 -13.53 23.05
CA THR A 533 2.73 -12.12 23.01
C THR A 533 1.56 -11.21 22.60
N TRP A 534 0.74 -11.67 21.64
CA TRP A 534 -0.45 -10.98 21.17
C TRP A 534 -1.48 -10.76 22.26
N SER A 535 -1.87 -11.86 22.90
CA SER A 535 -2.97 -11.89 23.84
C SER A 535 -2.64 -11.08 25.10
N PHE A 536 -1.35 -10.98 25.45
CA PHE A 536 -0.90 -10.06 26.50
C PHE A 536 -1.17 -8.59 26.16
N ILE A 537 -0.82 -8.14 24.94
CA ILE A 537 -1.11 -6.76 24.49
C ILE A 537 -2.61 -6.50 24.54
N TYR A 538 -3.41 -7.41 23.98
CA TYR A 538 -4.85 -7.32 24.02
C TYR A 538 -5.38 -7.20 25.46
N ARG A 539 -4.86 -8.02 26.40
CA ARG A 539 -5.27 -7.99 27.81
C ARG A 539 -4.84 -6.73 28.54
N VAL A 540 -3.70 -6.14 28.22
CA VAL A 540 -3.31 -4.82 28.77
C VAL A 540 -4.35 -3.76 28.38
N TYR A 541 -4.73 -3.70 27.10
CA TYR A 541 -5.77 -2.81 26.61
C TYR A 541 -7.12 -3.05 27.29
N LYS A 542 -7.55 -4.30 27.39
CA LYS A 542 -8.80 -4.66 28.07
C LYS A 542 -8.79 -4.34 29.55
N ALA A 543 -7.74 -4.72 30.27
CA ALA A 543 -7.66 -4.54 31.72
C ALA A 543 -7.59 -3.07 32.13
N THR A 544 -7.01 -2.21 31.28
CA THR A 544 -6.78 -0.80 31.62
C THR A 544 -7.75 0.14 30.91
N LEU A 545 -7.84 0.08 29.59
CA LEU A 545 -8.67 1.01 28.82
C LEU A 545 -10.11 0.49 28.65
N GLY A 546 -10.34 -0.81 28.82
CA GLY A 546 -11.67 -1.44 28.71
C GLY A 546 -12.08 -1.76 27.27
N ARG A 547 -11.25 -1.40 26.29
CA ARG A 547 -11.47 -1.57 24.85
C ARG A 547 -10.44 -2.51 24.23
N ARG A 548 -10.71 -2.99 23.01
CA ARG A 548 -9.71 -3.70 22.20
C ARG A 548 -8.64 -2.72 21.69
N PRO A 549 -7.39 -3.17 21.46
CA PRO A 549 -6.44 -2.37 20.69
C PRO A 549 -6.94 -2.23 19.25
N THR A 550 -6.62 -1.09 18.63
CA THR A 550 -6.70 -0.96 17.16
C THR A 550 -5.57 -1.74 16.49
N LEU A 551 -5.70 -2.06 15.20
CA LEU A 551 -4.68 -2.75 14.40
C LEU A 551 -3.36 -2.00 14.45
N LEU A 552 -3.43 -0.69 14.35
CA LEU A 552 -2.28 0.16 14.47
C LEU A 552 -1.59 0.09 15.83
N GLU A 553 -2.35 0.30 16.92
CA GLU A 553 -1.82 0.22 18.28
C GLU A 553 -1.13 -1.12 18.48
N PHE A 554 -1.79 -2.18 18.02
CA PHE A 554 -1.23 -3.51 18.04
C PHE A 554 0.09 -3.61 17.24
N ASN A 555 0.12 -3.17 15.97
CA ASN A 555 1.31 -3.24 15.13
C ASN A 555 2.49 -2.46 15.72
N SER A 556 2.23 -1.36 16.43
CA SER A 556 3.26 -0.60 17.16
C SER A 556 3.76 -1.36 18.39
N ASP A 557 2.83 -1.95 19.15
CA ASP A 557 3.11 -2.53 20.46
C ASP A 557 3.73 -3.93 20.39
N ARG A 558 3.38 -4.71 19.36
CA ARG A 558 3.94 -6.05 19.14
C ARG A 558 5.46 -6.08 19.02
N LEU A 559 6.03 -4.99 18.49
CA LEU A 559 7.48 -4.86 18.33
C LEU A 559 8.21 -4.67 19.67
N GLN A 560 7.48 -4.39 20.75
CA GLN A 560 8.05 -4.20 22.09
C GLN A 560 8.17 -5.49 22.89
N ILE A 561 7.41 -6.53 22.52
CA ILE A 561 7.40 -7.81 23.22
C ILE A 561 8.18 -8.82 22.39
N VAL A 562 9.25 -9.35 22.97
CA VAL A 562 10.12 -10.29 22.27
C VAL A 562 9.59 -11.70 22.50
N ASP A 563 9.47 -12.47 21.42
CA ASP A 563 9.18 -13.89 21.45
C ASP A 563 10.42 -14.73 21.79
N ASP A 564 11.01 -14.44 22.95
CA ASP A 564 12.14 -15.16 23.53
C ASP A 564 11.84 -15.44 25.00
N PRO A 565 11.74 -16.70 25.46
CA PRO A 565 11.38 -17.03 26.84
C PRO A 565 12.23 -16.33 27.90
N GLU A 566 13.53 -16.10 27.63
CA GLU A 566 14.44 -15.46 28.59
C GLU A 566 14.17 -13.95 28.69
N ALA A 567 13.94 -13.27 27.57
CA ALA A 567 13.67 -11.84 27.53
C ALA A 567 12.18 -11.47 27.71
N ARG A 568 11.23 -12.40 27.52
CA ARG A 568 9.78 -12.13 27.39
C ARG A 568 9.23 -11.33 28.56
N GLU A 569 9.47 -11.77 29.79
CA GLU A 569 8.94 -11.10 30.99
C GLU A 569 9.49 -9.67 31.15
N SER A 570 10.77 -9.46 30.81
CA SER A 570 11.38 -8.14 30.83
C SER A 570 10.82 -7.23 29.72
N SER A 571 10.50 -7.80 28.56
CA SER A 571 9.91 -7.08 27.42
C SER A 571 8.44 -6.70 27.68
N LYS A 572 7.65 -7.59 28.30
CA LYS A 572 6.30 -7.31 28.81
C LYS A 572 6.32 -6.12 29.78
N LEU A 573 7.29 -6.08 30.71
CA LEU A 573 7.47 -4.96 31.62
C LEU A 573 7.87 -3.68 30.89
N GLY A 574 8.74 -3.78 29.88
CA GLY A 574 9.11 -2.66 29.01
C GLY A 574 7.89 -2.05 28.31
N PHE A 575 7.05 -2.90 27.73
CA PHE A 575 5.79 -2.49 27.11
C PHE A 575 4.85 -1.81 28.11
N THR A 576 4.57 -2.42 29.27
CA THR A 576 3.66 -1.83 30.26
C THR A 576 4.21 -0.52 30.85
N LYS A 577 5.54 -0.38 30.99
CA LYS A 577 6.18 0.92 31.33
C LYS A 577 5.92 1.99 30.27
N SER A 578 6.01 1.63 28.99
CA SER A 578 5.66 2.55 27.88
C SER A 578 4.16 2.87 27.86
N PHE A 579 3.31 1.96 28.35
CA PHE A 579 1.87 2.06 28.32
C PHE A 579 1.32 3.01 29.40
N VAL A 580 1.81 2.90 30.64
CA VAL A 580 1.32 3.71 31.79
C VAL A 580 1.63 5.20 31.69
N VAL A 581 2.49 5.59 30.76
CA VAL A 581 2.83 6.99 30.50
C VAL A 581 2.10 7.55 29.27
N ARG A 582 1.25 6.75 28.62
CA ARG A 582 0.42 7.22 27.49
C ARG A 582 -0.62 8.20 27.99
N GLN A 583 -0.92 9.20 27.16
CA GLN A 583 -1.88 10.25 27.49
C GLN A 583 -3.25 9.67 27.88
N GLU A 584 -3.81 8.75 27.09
CA GLU A 584 -5.11 8.12 27.40
C GLU A 584 -5.12 7.39 28.75
N PHE A 585 -4.01 6.72 29.10
CA PHE A 585 -3.88 6.07 30.41
C PHE A 585 -3.84 7.10 31.54
N LEU A 586 -3.05 8.17 31.37
CA LEU A 586 -2.91 9.23 32.36
C LEU A 586 -4.21 10.04 32.54
N GLU A 587 -4.99 10.23 31.47
CA GLU A 587 -6.31 10.86 31.51
C GLU A 587 -7.32 10.00 32.28
N LYS A 588 -7.30 8.67 32.08
CA LYS A 588 -8.23 7.76 32.77
C LYS A 588 -7.90 7.57 34.25
N TYR A 589 -6.61 7.49 34.60
CA TYR A 589 -6.16 7.10 35.95
C TYR A 589 -5.46 8.19 36.76
N GLY A 590 -5.21 9.36 36.17
CA GLY A 590 -4.54 10.49 36.81
C GLY A 590 -3.02 10.33 36.95
N ALA A 591 -2.28 11.36 36.56
CA ALA A 591 -0.86 11.48 36.87
C ALA A 591 -0.66 11.71 38.38
N GLY A 592 -0.07 10.74 39.09
CA GLY A 592 0.18 10.86 40.54
C GLY A 592 -1.01 10.56 41.45
N GLU A 593 -2.10 9.98 40.93
CA GLU A 593 -3.23 9.48 41.73
C GLU A 593 -2.78 8.50 42.84
N LYS A 594 -3.46 8.53 44.00
CA LYS A 594 -3.18 7.62 45.12
C LYS A 594 -3.41 6.17 44.70
N ILE A 595 -2.54 5.27 45.17
CA ILE A 595 -2.55 3.84 44.79
C ILE A 595 -3.91 3.18 45.02
N ASP A 596 -4.58 3.48 46.13
CA ASP A 596 -5.90 2.91 46.43
C ASP A 596 -6.95 3.25 45.37
N LYS A 597 -7.03 4.54 45.00
CA LYS A 597 -7.98 5.00 43.98
C LYS A 597 -7.62 4.47 42.60
N PHE A 598 -6.33 4.37 42.27
CA PHE A 598 -5.87 3.75 41.02
C PHE A 598 -6.32 2.28 40.93
N LEU A 599 -6.10 1.48 41.99
CA LEU A 599 -6.49 0.07 42.01
C LEU A 599 -8.01 -0.11 41.93
N ASP A 600 -8.77 0.70 42.65
CA ASP A 600 -10.25 0.63 42.63
C ASP A 600 -10.80 0.96 41.24
N GLN A 601 -10.26 1.99 40.58
CA GLN A 601 -10.63 2.33 39.20
C GLN A 601 -10.22 1.24 38.20
N LEU A 602 -9.05 0.62 38.39
CA LEU A 602 -8.54 -0.43 37.52
C LEU A 602 -9.42 -1.69 37.60
N ILE A 603 -9.75 -2.14 38.82
CA ILE A 603 -10.64 -3.28 39.04
C ILE A 603 -12.06 -2.97 38.56
N SER A 604 -12.57 -1.75 38.80
CA SER A 604 -13.87 -1.34 38.27
C SER A 604 -13.92 -1.38 36.74
N SER A 605 -12.84 -0.97 36.06
CA SER A 605 -12.74 -1.06 34.60
C SER A 605 -12.81 -2.52 34.12
N LEU A 606 -12.14 -3.45 34.82
CA LEU A 606 -12.17 -4.88 34.49
C LEU A 606 -13.57 -5.50 34.64
N ILE A 607 -14.28 -5.14 35.71
CA ILE A 607 -15.66 -5.59 35.94
C ILE A 607 -16.55 -5.12 34.77
N GLN A 608 -16.41 -3.87 34.35
CA GLN A 608 -17.22 -3.31 33.26
C GLN A 608 -16.84 -3.89 31.89
N SER A 609 -15.55 -4.12 31.63
CA SER A 609 -15.07 -4.47 30.29
C SER A 609 -15.05 -5.97 30.00
N SER A 610 -14.88 -6.78 31.04
CA SER A 610 -14.61 -8.21 30.95
C SER A 610 -15.48 -9.04 31.89
N GLU A 611 -16.41 -8.41 32.63
CA GLU A 611 -17.29 -9.07 33.61
C GLU A 611 -16.51 -9.86 34.66
N LEU A 612 -15.29 -9.40 34.97
CA LEU A 612 -14.36 -10.10 35.84
C LEU A 612 -14.07 -9.26 37.07
N ASP A 613 -14.47 -9.78 38.23
CA ASP A 613 -14.14 -9.20 39.52
C ASP A 613 -12.87 -9.84 40.09
N LEU A 614 -11.79 -9.05 40.18
CA LEU A 614 -10.51 -9.44 40.78
C LEU A 614 -10.22 -8.64 42.05
N PHE A 615 -11.26 -8.16 42.76
CA PHE A 615 -11.06 -7.36 43.97
C PHE A 615 -10.28 -8.11 45.08
N SER A 616 -10.35 -9.44 45.11
CA SER A 616 -9.53 -10.27 46.01
C SER A 616 -8.02 -10.09 45.80
N GLU A 617 -7.58 -9.72 44.60
CA GLU A 617 -6.17 -9.49 44.27
C GLU A 617 -5.69 -8.08 44.68
N ARG A 618 -6.58 -7.18 45.12
CA ARG A 618 -6.23 -5.78 45.40
C ARG A 618 -5.02 -5.64 46.35
N SER A 619 -4.97 -6.44 47.41
CA SER A 619 -3.86 -6.42 48.38
C SER A 619 -2.54 -6.91 47.77
N SER A 620 -2.57 -7.93 46.92
CA SER A 620 -1.37 -8.47 46.24
C SER A 620 -0.86 -7.47 45.20
N LEU A 621 -1.76 -6.78 44.48
CA LEU A 621 -1.43 -5.72 43.53
C LEU A 621 -0.85 -4.48 44.22
N ALA A 622 -1.42 -4.07 45.36
CA ALA A 622 -0.90 -2.94 46.13
C ALA A 622 0.56 -3.16 46.58
N ALA A 623 0.93 -4.40 46.92
CA ALA A 623 2.30 -4.75 47.32
C ALA A 623 3.34 -4.59 46.19
N LEU A 624 2.91 -4.56 44.92
CA LEU A 624 3.80 -4.35 43.77
C LEU A 624 4.14 -2.87 43.54
N TYR A 625 3.41 -1.95 44.17
CA TYR A 625 3.59 -0.52 43.99
C TYR A 625 4.80 0.00 44.77
N ASP A 626 5.79 0.53 44.07
CA ASP A 626 7.01 1.09 44.63
C ASP A 626 7.01 2.64 44.65
N GLY A 627 5.85 3.27 44.45
CA GLY A 627 5.73 4.72 44.35
C GLY A 627 6.10 5.29 42.96
N THR A 628 6.47 4.45 42.00
CA THR A 628 6.94 4.88 40.67
C THR A 628 6.02 4.40 39.55
N THR A 629 6.29 4.88 38.33
CA THR A 629 5.68 4.35 37.09
C THR A 629 5.98 2.86 36.89
N THR A 630 7.12 2.37 37.39
CA THR A 630 7.47 0.94 37.34
C THR A 630 6.53 0.10 38.21
N GLY A 631 6.14 0.57 39.39
CA GLY A 631 5.14 -0.08 40.23
C GLY A 631 3.77 -0.20 39.53
N ARG A 632 3.30 0.87 38.86
CA ARG A 632 2.06 0.82 38.05
C ARG A 632 2.17 -0.18 36.89
N ALA A 633 3.31 -0.21 36.21
CA ALA A 633 3.57 -1.14 35.12
C ALA A 633 3.55 -2.62 35.59
N LYS A 634 4.16 -2.91 36.76
CA LYS A 634 4.11 -4.26 37.38
C LYS A 634 2.69 -4.70 37.72
N ILE A 635 1.85 -3.80 38.24
CA ILE A 635 0.44 -4.08 38.53
C ILE A 635 -0.30 -4.50 37.26
N ILE A 636 -0.12 -3.74 36.17
CA ILE A 636 -0.79 -4.01 34.89
C ILE A 636 -0.31 -5.33 34.29
N GLN A 637 1.00 -5.59 34.31
CA GLN A 637 1.55 -6.87 33.85
C GLN A 637 0.94 -8.03 34.65
N ARG A 638 0.91 -7.93 36.00
CA ARG A 638 0.33 -8.97 36.87
C ARG A 638 -1.14 -9.24 36.60
N LEU A 639 -1.92 -8.20 36.29
CA LEU A 639 -3.33 -8.34 35.92
C LEU A 639 -3.49 -8.94 34.52
N ALA A 640 -2.72 -8.47 33.54
CA ALA A 640 -2.77 -8.97 32.17
C ALA A 640 -2.32 -10.45 32.08
N ASP A 641 -1.38 -10.89 32.92
CA ASP A 641 -0.97 -12.30 33.04
C ASP A 641 -1.88 -13.12 33.98
N HIS A 642 -2.94 -12.54 34.54
CA HIS A 642 -3.83 -13.27 35.45
C HIS A 642 -4.55 -14.41 34.72
N PRO A 643 -4.44 -15.68 35.16
CA PRO A 643 -4.96 -16.84 34.42
C PRO A 643 -6.46 -16.76 34.09
N THR A 644 -7.28 -16.23 35.01
CA THR A 644 -8.72 -16.06 34.78
C THR A 644 -9.02 -15.03 33.69
N LEU A 645 -8.24 -13.94 33.61
CA LEU A 645 -8.39 -12.96 32.55
C LEU A 645 -7.88 -13.53 31.22
N ALA A 646 -6.74 -14.21 31.23
CA ALA A 646 -6.20 -14.93 30.08
C ALA A 646 -7.25 -15.86 29.45
N LYS A 647 -7.92 -16.66 30.28
CA LYS A 647 -8.99 -17.56 29.83
C LYS A 647 -10.22 -16.80 29.30
N LYS A 648 -10.74 -15.81 30.04
CA LYS A 648 -11.97 -15.05 29.69
C LYS A 648 -11.83 -14.23 28.40
N GLU A 649 -10.60 -13.87 28.02
CA GLU A 649 -10.32 -13.03 26.86
C GLU A 649 -9.66 -13.78 25.69
N SER A 650 -9.46 -15.10 25.81
CA SER A 650 -8.77 -15.94 24.82
C SER A 650 -9.41 -15.85 23.43
N SER A 651 -10.68 -16.24 23.29
CA SER A 651 -11.34 -16.28 21.98
C SER A 651 -11.46 -14.88 21.37
N LYS A 652 -11.69 -13.84 22.18
CA LYS A 652 -11.73 -12.45 21.69
C LYS A 652 -10.39 -12.00 21.13
N ALA A 653 -9.30 -12.28 21.85
CA ALA A 653 -7.96 -12.00 21.37
C ALA A 653 -7.65 -12.78 20.08
N PHE A 654 -8.03 -14.06 20.02
CA PHE A 654 -7.82 -14.93 18.87
C PHE A 654 -8.60 -14.45 17.63
N VAL A 655 -9.88 -14.07 17.79
CA VAL A 655 -10.67 -13.54 16.67
C VAL A 655 -10.03 -12.29 16.11
N LEU A 656 -9.66 -11.35 16.98
CA LEU A 656 -9.03 -10.09 16.57
C LEU A 656 -7.70 -10.33 15.83
N ALA A 657 -6.93 -11.30 16.29
CA ALA A 657 -5.69 -11.71 15.65
C ALA A 657 -5.87 -12.16 14.19
N GLN A 658 -6.96 -12.87 13.86
CA GLN A 658 -7.21 -13.32 12.49
C GLN A 658 -7.38 -12.12 11.54
N TYR A 659 -8.15 -11.10 11.95
CA TYR A 659 -8.34 -9.89 11.16
C TYR A 659 -7.05 -9.09 11.01
N PHE A 660 -6.32 -8.91 12.10
CA PHE A 660 -5.12 -8.08 12.08
C PHE A 660 -3.93 -8.76 11.41
N GLY A 661 -3.81 -10.08 11.53
CA GLY A 661 -2.78 -10.88 10.87
C GLY A 661 -3.13 -11.11 9.39
N TYR A 662 -4.20 -11.86 9.11
CA TYR A 662 -4.51 -12.24 7.73
C TYR A 662 -5.08 -11.11 6.90
N LEU A 663 -5.97 -10.28 7.43
CA LEU A 663 -6.67 -9.28 6.60
C LEU A 663 -6.03 -7.90 6.69
N ARG A 664 -5.16 -7.67 7.68
CA ARG A 664 -4.49 -6.39 7.93
C ARG A 664 -5.48 -5.21 8.01
N ARG A 665 -6.63 -5.44 8.64
CA ARG A 665 -7.66 -4.41 8.90
C ARG A 665 -8.37 -4.63 10.24
N GLU A 666 -9.15 -3.63 10.65
CA GLU A 666 -10.13 -3.78 11.73
C GLU A 666 -11.24 -4.78 11.35
N PRO A 667 -11.74 -5.56 12.32
CA PRO A 667 -12.89 -6.39 12.09
C PRO A 667 -14.14 -5.54 11.91
N ASP A 668 -15.03 -5.96 11.02
CA ASP A 668 -16.40 -5.53 11.04
C ASP A 668 -17.12 -6.14 12.25
N GLU A 669 -17.93 -5.36 12.96
CA GLU A 669 -18.57 -5.82 14.20
C GLU A 669 -19.47 -7.05 13.98
N SER A 670 -20.11 -7.14 12.81
CA SER A 670 -20.90 -8.31 12.42
C SER A 670 -20.05 -9.58 12.35
N GLY A 671 -18.95 -9.55 11.60
CA GLY A 671 -18.05 -10.67 11.43
C GLY A 671 -17.32 -11.03 12.72
N TYR A 672 -16.93 -10.02 13.51
CA TYR A 672 -16.34 -10.24 14.84
C TYR A 672 -17.28 -11.04 15.74
N ASN A 673 -18.53 -10.58 15.88
CA ASN A 673 -19.52 -11.22 16.75
C ASN A 673 -19.96 -12.59 16.22
N PHE A 674 -19.98 -12.79 14.90
CA PHE A 674 -20.20 -14.11 14.29
C PHE A 674 -19.14 -15.12 14.73
N TRP A 675 -17.86 -14.76 14.69
CA TRP A 675 -16.80 -15.67 15.11
C TRP A 675 -16.80 -15.90 16.61
N LEU A 676 -17.11 -14.88 17.42
CA LEU A 676 -17.25 -15.06 18.87
C LEU A 676 -18.38 -16.01 19.27
N SER A 677 -19.49 -16.07 18.53
CA SER A 677 -20.54 -17.05 18.80
C SER A 677 -20.19 -18.46 18.34
N THR A 678 -19.20 -18.60 17.44
CA THR A 678 -18.71 -19.86 16.89
C THR A 678 -17.64 -20.50 17.79
N LEU A 679 -16.82 -19.71 18.49
CA LEU A 679 -15.76 -20.21 19.36
C LEU A 679 -16.29 -20.54 20.77
N ASP A 680 -15.86 -21.68 21.33
CA ASP A 680 -16.11 -22.06 22.73
C ASP A 680 -14.83 -21.90 23.57
N ASP A 681 -14.87 -20.98 24.55
CA ASP A 681 -13.80 -20.66 25.52
C ASP A 681 -13.36 -21.87 26.38
N ARG A 682 -14.04 -23.02 26.27
CA ARG A 682 -13.78 -24.22 27.08
C ARG A 682 -12.78 -25.20 26.46
N THR A 683 -12.45 -25.10 25.16
CA THR A 683 -11.75 -26.18 24.44
C THR A 683 -10.32 -25.86 23.99
N GLY A 684 -9.82 -24.66 24.26
CA GLY A 684 -8.49 -24.23 23.80
C GLY A 684 -8.46 -23.95 22.29
N SER A 685 -7.33 -23.42 21.84
CA SER A 685 -7.11 -22.92 20.49
C SER A 685 -6.98 -23.99 19.40
N ASP A 686 -6.76 -25.26 19.76
CA ASP A 686 -6.72 -26.39 18.82
C ASP A 686 -8.12 -26.94 18.46
N SER A 687 -9.19 -26.29 18.91
CA SER A 687 -10.54 -26.81 18.69
C SER A 687 -10.94 -26.77 17.20
N PRO A 688 -11.84 -27.67 16.75
CA PRO A 688 -12.35 -27.65 15.37
C PRO A 688 -12.90 -26.29 14.93
N ALA A 689 -13.46 -25.52 15.87
CA ALA A 689 -13.99 -24.18 15.59
C ALA A 689 -12.87 -23.16 15.30
N HIS A 690 -11.76 -23.18 16.06
CA HIS A 690 -10.61 -22.32 15.79
C HIS A 690 -9.99 -22.63 14.42
N ARG A 691 -9.85 -23.92 14.10
CA ARG A 691 -9.37 -24.38 12.79
C ARG A 691 -10.31 -23.96 11.66
N ALA A 692 -11.62 -24.10 11.84
CA ALA A 692 -12.60 -23.62 10.86
C ALA A 692 -12.50 -22.10 10.65
N MET A 693 -12.23 -21.34 11.71
CA MET A 693 -11.97 -19.91 11.60
C MET A 693 -10.69 -19.62 10.81
N VAL A 694 -9.54 -20.19 11.19
CA VAL A 694 -8.27 -20.00 10.46
C VAL A 694 -8.45 -20.33 8.99
N CYS A 695 -9.12 -21.45 8.71
CA CYS A 695 -9.46 -21.87 7.36
C CYS A 695 -10.22 -20.79 6.57
N ALA A 696 -11.29 -20.24 7.16
CA ALA A 696 -12.11 -19.23 6.50
C ALA A 696 -11.29 -17.98 6.14
N PHE A 697 -10.30 -17.60 6.96
CA PHE A 697 -9.42 -16.46 6.69
C PHE A 697 -8.38 -16.77 5.62
N ILE A 698 -7.62 -17.87 5.75
CA ILE A 698 -6.54 -18.20 4.80
C ILE A 698 -7.04 -18.64 3.42
N THR A 699 -8.34 -18.95 3.29
CA THR A 699 -9.00 -19.25 2.02
C THR A 699 -9.96 -18.15 1.57
N SER A 700 -10.03 -17.02 2.29
CA SER A 700 -10.83 -15.88 1.87
C SER A 700 -10.27 -15.25 0.59
N ALA A 701 -11.14 -14.66 -0.22
CA ALA A 701 -10.72 -13.88 -1.38
C ALA A 701 -9.91 -12.65 -0.96
N GLU A 702 -10.26 -12.03 0.16
CA GLU A 702 -9.58 -10.87 0.72
C GLU A 702 -8.10 -11.19 1.04
N TYR A 703 -7.83 -12.29 1.74
CA TYR A 703 -6.46 -12.72 2.04
C TYR A 703 -5.66 -13.04 0.77
N GLN A 704 -6.24 -13.82 -0.15
CA GLN A 704 -5.55 -14.26 -1.36
C GLN A 704 -5.23 -13.10 -2.32
N SER A 705 -6.13 -12.11 -2.41
CA SER A 705 -5.97 -10.93 -3.26
C SER A 705 -4.89 -9.96 -2.76
N ARG A 706 -4.38 -10.17 -1.54
CA ARG A 706 -3.19 -9.45 -1.06
C ARG A 706 -1.94 -9.80 -1.85
N PHE A 707 -1.88 -11.01 -2.41
CA PHE A 707 -0.63 -11.55 -2.94
C PHE A 707 -0.71 -11.98 -4.40
N GLY A 708 -1.80 -12.61 -4.83
CA GLY A 708 -1.89 -13.20 -6.18
C GLY A 708 -2.94 -12.57 -7.06
N MET A 709 -2.81 -12.81 -8.37
CA MET A 709 -3.76 -12.37 -9.39
C MET A 709 -5.12 -13.06 -9.26
N TYR A 710 -5.12 -14.30 -8.77
CA TYR A 710 -6.31 -15.12 -8.66
C TYR A 710 -6.40 -15.74 -7.26
N GLY A 711 -7.63 -15.96 -6.78
CA GLY A 711 -7.87 -16.85 -5.66
C GLY A 711 -7.77 -18.30 -6.12
N THR A 712 -6.89 -19.08 -5.50
CA THR A 712 -6.63 -20.48 -5.82
C THR A 712 -7.25 -21.44 -4.81
N ARG A 713 -7.68 -20.94 -3.66
CA ARG A 713 -8.24 -21.73 -2.57
C ARG A 713 -9.67 -21.33 -2.28
N LYS A 714 -10.52 -22.33 -2.05
CA LYS A 714 -11.92 -22.17 -1.64
C LYS A 714 -12.20 -23.15 -0.50
N GLY A 715 -12.18 -22.63 0.72
CA GLY A 715 -12.42 -23.41 1.93
C GLY A 715 -11.38 -24.49 2.21
N CYS A 716 -11.60 -25.11 3.35
CA CYS A 716 -11.02 -26.33 3.90
C CYS A 716 -12.22 -27.04 4.57
#